data_AF-A0A1Y3NQ02-F1
#
_entry.id   AF-A0A1Y3NQ02-F1
#
_cell.length_a   1.000
_cell.length_b   1.000
_cell.length_c   1.000
_cell.angle_alpha   90.00
_cell.angle_beta   90.00
_cell.angle_gamma   90.00
#
_symmetry.space_group_name_H-M   'P 1'
#
loop_
_entity.id
_entity.type
_entity.pdbx_description
1 polymer ?
#
loop_
_entity_poly.entity_id
_entity_poly.type
_entity_poly.pdbx_seq_one_letter_code
_entity_poly.pdbx_strand_id
1 'polypeptide(L)'
;MSCEHLTNFVFNEVKYGTKVYKDECTQCFDTQDSENGINVCLTCFNGGCCNEIYNHSLYHSQHFHHPIVMNIKRTPKPKKVDEPPQKITKLEIVEEREEDLYDINTKIKCLDCNKELDRTYGKLPELIDSILLANSSKIQNEINSWEEEIVSCTHTENLKQCEPKKLEEQSLAHCSDCDLKENLWLCMICGNLGCGRQQYGGIGGNGHALKHYETTGHAVSCKLGTITPEGSADIYCYDCNDSKLDNHLAEHLNNFGINIKSQKKTEKNITELQIEQNMNLDIKMTTKDGKDLQPVYGPGFTGIENLGNSCYMASIIQMMFAIPEVAQRYLDLSFDPSIADSKPAESYLCQMTKMADGLLSGRYSKQPDENSPQKFQKGISPSMFKSLVGKGHPEFSTMKQQDAAEFYQYFLQYIELNEKKYGNDPTNVLKFSLHERLQCNQCKKVRYNKIKDNMVTFNVPANKKDEEGNTYEPVSFDTCLAKLTSEETVEFNCPNCKTKTEAVKSTKFLTFPQYLVTKMERMKLVNWVPQKLALDDPIEKKSKKSSGGVTADAGNVALLVDMGFSSSKVEKALIETNNNIERAIDWLSSHFEDDVELTSDQANTNDKMEEDETDNKPAKYELIGFVTHMGTSAQCGHYVIHLRHNNEWYLYNDEKVVKADELPIENAYMYLFKRI
;
A
#
# COMPACT_ATOMS: atom_id res chain seq x y z
N MET A 1 -24.60 -40.40 -21.75
CA MET A 1 -25.36 -39.65 -22.77
C MET A 1 -24.69 -38.31 -22.93
N SER A 2 -24.17 -38.01 -24.12
CA SER A 2 -23.43 -36.79 -24.45
C SER A 2 -24.30 -35.55 -24.25
N CYS A 3 -23.72 -34.51 -23.66
CA CYS A 3 -24.33 -33.21 -23.52
C CYS A 3 -24.40 -32.51 -24.89
N GLU A 4 -25.55 -31.98 -25.30
CA GLU A 4 -25.69 -31.26 -26.58
C GLU A 4 -24.76 -30.05 -26.67
N HIS A 5 -24.53 -29.37 -25.54
CA HIS A 5 -23.56 -28.27 -25.46
C HIS A 5 -22.13 -28.74 -25.73
N LEU A 6 -21.79 -29.99 -25.37
CA LEU A 6 -20.47 -30.56 -25.64
C LEU A 6 -20.31 -30.95 -27.11
N THR A 7 -21.39 -31.45 -27.73
CA THR A 7 -21.40 -31.77 -29.16
C THR A 7 -21.17 -30.53 -30.03
N ASN A 8 -21.73 -29.38 -29.62
CA ASN A 8 -21.63 -28.11 -30.33
C ASN A 8 -20.47 -27.22 -29.83
N PHE A 9 -19.60 -27.74 -28.96
CA PHE A 9 -18.54 -26.95 -28.35
C PHE A 9 -17.42 -26.62 -29.34
N VAL A 10 -16.99 -25.35 -29.35
CA VAL A 10 -15.84 -24.90 -30.15
C VAL A 10 -14.59 -24.92 -29.27
N PHE A 11 -13.62 -25.74 -29.66
CA PHE A 11 -12.35 -25.88 -28.96
C PHE A 11 -11.42 -24.71 -29.31
N ASN A 12 -11.28 -23.76 -28.39
CA ASN A 12 -10.33 -22.65 -28.53
C ASN A 12 -8.94 -23.10 -28.08
N GLU A 13 -7.89 -22.68 -28.79
CA GLU A 13 -6.50 -22.94 -28.42
C GLU A 13 -5.98 -21.89 -27.43
N VAL A 14 -5.19 -22.32 -26.44
CA VAL A 14 -4.45 -21.42 -25.54
C VAL A 14 -3.22 -20.90 -26.28
N LYS A 15 -3.33 -19.69 -26.85
CA LYS A 15 -2.21 -19.05 -27.55
C LYS A 15 -1.23 -18.41 -26.58
N TYR A 16 0.01 -18.20 -27.01
CA TYR A 16 1.00 -17.43 -26.26
C TYR A 16 0.44 -16.05 -25.88
N GLY A 17 0.58 -15.66 -24.60
CA GLY A 17 0.02 -14.41 -24.06
C GLY A 17 -1.45 -14.46 -23.66
N THR A 18 -2.12 -15.62 -23.77
CA THR A 18 -3.50 -15.78 -23.27
C THR A 18 -3.50 -15.81 -21.74
N LYS A 19 -4.30 -14.94 -21.11
CA LYS A 19 -4.50 -14.95 -19.67
C LYS A 19 -5.41 -16.10 -19.27
N VAL A 20 -4.90 -17.01 -18.44
CA VAL A 20 -5.64 -18.17 -17.92
C VAL A 20 -5.87 -17.97 -16.42
N TYR A 21 -7.11 -17.82 -16.01
CA TYR A 21 -7.48 -17.58 -14.61
C TYR A 21 -7.84 -18.90 -13.92
N LYS A 22 -6.80 -19.67 -13.55
CA LYS A 22 -6.95 -21.01 -12.95
C LYS A 22 -6.70 -21.08 -11.45
N ASP A 23 -6.12 -20.04 -10.86
CA ASP A 23 -5.75 -20.06 -9.43
C ASP A 23 -6.84 -19.46 -8.54
N GLU A 24 -7.54 -18.44 -9.04
CA GLU A 24 -8.46 -17.58 -8.27
C GLU A 24 -9.60 -17.05 -9.12
N CYS A 25 -10.77 -16.88 -8.52
CA CYS A 25 -11.95 -16.33 -9.18
C CYS A 25 -11.70 -14.87 -9.57
N THR A 26 -12.18 -14.46 -10.75
CA THR A 26 -12.00 -13.07 -11.21
C THR A 26 -12.88 -12.07 -10.48
N GLN A 27 -13.88 -12.52 -9.71
CA GLN A 27 -14.86 -11.67 -9.01
C GLN A 27 -14.89 -11.85 -7.48
N CYS A 28 -14.18 -12.83 -6.92
CA CYS A 28 -14.01 -12.99 -5.48
C CYS A 28 -12.64 -13.66 -5.20
N PHE A 29 -12.26 -13.83 -3.93
CA PHE A 29 -10.98 -14.44 -3.55
C PHE A 29 -11.06 -15.96 -3.30
N ASP A 30 -12.10 -16.63 -3.82
CA ASP A 30 -12.11 -18.09 -3.82
C ASP A 30 -11.06 -18.63 -4.80
N THR A 31 -10.35 -19.67 -4.37
CA THR A 31 -9.21 -20.23 -5.09
C THR A 31 -9.41 -21.70 -5.40
N GLN A 32 -8.48 -22.29 -6.15
CA GLN A 32 -8.39 -23.74 -6.32
C GLN A 32 -8.20 -24.51 -5.00
N ASP A 33 -7.76 -23.84 -3.92
CA ASP A 33 -7.61 -24.41 -2.58
C ASP A 33 -8.94 -24.42 -1.78
N SER A 34 -9.97 -23.72 -2.28
CA SER A 34 -11.30 -23.69 -1.65
C SER A 34 -11.98 -25.06 -1.70
N GLU A 35 -12.95 -25.29 -0.81
CA GLU A 35 -13.65 -26.58 -0.68
C GLU A 35 -14.25 -27.10 -2.00
N ASN A 36 -14.79 -26.21 -2.83
CA ASN A 36 -15.39 -26.55 -4.14
C ASN A 36 -14.42 -26.40 -5.32
N GLY A 37 -13.18 -25.97 -5.06
CA GLY A 37 -12.22 -25.56 -6.08
C GLY A 37 -12.71 -24.36 -6.89
N ILE A 38 -12.16 -24.22 -8.08
CA ILE A 38 -12.49 -23.14 -9.02
C ILE A 38 -12.87 -23.70 -10.39
N ASN A 39 -13.85 -23.10 -11.05
CA ASN A 39 -14.21 -23.46 -12.42
C ASN A 39 -13.52 -22.52 -13.42
N VAL A 40 -12.76 -23.10 -14.33
CA VAL A 40 -12.17 -22.41 -15.48
C VAL A 40 -13.07 -22.62 -16.69
N CYS A 41 -13.55 -21.53 -17.31
CA CYS A 41 -14.30 -21.59 -18.54
C CYS A 41 -13.42 -22.12 -19.69
N LEU A 42 -13.87 -23.16 -20.39
CA LEU A 42 -13.10 -23.73 -21.49
C LEU A 42 -13.21 -22.91 -22.79
N THR A 43 -14.12 -21.93 -22.85
CA THR A 43 -14.26 -21.01 -24.00
C THR A 43 -13.35 -19.80 -23.88
N CYS A 44 -13.33 -19.13 -22.72
CA CYS A 44 -12.63 -17.84 -22.53
C CYS A 44 -11.56 -17.84 -21.43
N PHE A 45 -11.33 -18.99 -20.79
CA PHE A 45 -10.32 -19.18 -19.73
C PHE A 45 -10.53 -18.31 -18.47
N ASN A 46 -11.75 -17.77 -18.28
CA ASN A 46 -12.16 -17.04 -17.08
C ASN A 46 -12.36 -18.00 -15.88
N GLY A 47 -11.92 -17.58 -14.70
CA GLY A 47 -12.05 -18.32 -13.44
C GLY A 47 -13.25 -17.85 -12.64
N GLY A 48 -14.15 -18.77 -12.31
CA GLY A 48 -15.36 -18.52 -11.52
C GLY A 48 -15.46 -19.43 -10.32
N CYS A 49 -15.87 -18.89 -9.17
CA CYS A 49 -16.20 -19.71 -8.01
C CYS A 49 -17.50 -20.49 -8.23
N CYS A 50 -17.66 -21.58 -7.49
CA CYS A 50 -18.78 -22.51 -7.60
C CYS A 50 -19.31 -22.95 -6.22
N ASN A 51 -19.26 -22.04 -5.24
CA ASN A 51 -19.77 -22.31 -3.91
C ASN A 51 -21.28 -21.97 -3.82
N GLU A 52 -21.91 -22.33 -2.71
CA GLU A 52 -23.36 -22.14 -2.53
C GLU A 52 -23.76 -20.68 -2.29
N ILE A 53 -22.83 -19.87 -1.77
CA ILE A 53 -23.03 -18.45 -1.48
C ILE A 53 -22.94 -17.65 -2.78
N TYR A 54 -21.95 -17.98 -3.62
CA TYR A 54 -21.59 -17.33 -4.87
C TYR A 54 -21.27 -18.37 -5.93
N ASN A 55 -21.89 -18.19 -7.08
CA ASN A 55 -21.65 -19.04 -8.23
C ASN A 55 -21.32 -18.18 -9.46
N HIS A 56 -20.21 -17.44 -9.39
CA HIS A 56 -19.73 -16.62 -10.50
C HIS A 56 -19.52 -17.44 -11.77
N SER A 57 -19.19 -18.73 -11.63
CA SER A 57 -19.10 -19.64 -12.77
C SER A 57 -20.44 -19.86 -13.47
N LEU A 58 -21.51 -20.12 -12.72
CA LEU A 58 -22.86 -20.27 -13.28
C LEU A 58 -23.37 -18.95 -13.86
N TYR A 59 -23.12 -17.86 -13.15
CA TYR A 59 -23.47 -16.51 -13.61
C TYR A 59 -22.81 -16.20 -14.97
N HIS A 60 -21.51 -16.46 -15.09
CA HIS A 60 -20.78 -16.31 -16.35
C HIS A 60 -21.36 -17.20 -17.45
N SER A 61 -21.71 -18.45 -17.14
CA SER A 61 -22.36 -19.36 -18.09
C SER A 61 -23.66 -18.78 -18.65
N GLN A 62 -24.53 -18.29 -17.77
CA GLN A 62 -25.85 -17.77 -18.14
C GLN A 62 -25.78 -16.47 -18.94
N HIS A 63 -24.85 -15.58 -18.61
CA HIS A 63 -24.73 -14.28 -19.29
C HIS A 63 -24.00 -14.37 -20.63
N PHE A 64 -22.95 -15.19 -20.72
CA PHE A 64 -22.10 -15.28 -21.91
C PHE A 64 -22.31 -16.57 -22.72
N HIS A 65 -23.26 -17.43 -22.32
CA HIS A 65 -23.57 -18.71 -22.96
C HIS A 65 -22.34 -19.63 -23.03
N HIS A 66 -21.60 -19.72 -21.92
CA HIS A 66 -20.39 -20.53 -21.77
C HIS A 66 -20.59 -21.71 -20.80
N PRO A 67 -21.30 -22.77 -21.21
CA PRO A 67 -21.75 -23.84 -20.31
C PRO A 67 -20.69 -24.82 -19.86
N ILE A 68 -19.54 -24.89 -20.54
CA ILE A 68 -18.54 -25.93 -20.34
C ILE A 68 -17.35 -25.38 -19.56
N VAL A 69 -17.08 -26.00 -18.42
CA VAL A 69 -16.04 -25.58 -17.48
C VAL A 69 -15.22 -26.77 -16.99
N MET A 70 -13.96 -26.49 -16.65
CA MET A 70 -13.09 -27.39 -15.93
C MET A 70 -12.96 -26.92 -14.48
N ASN A 71 -13.44 -27.73 -13.54
CA ASN A 71 -13.22 -27.54 -12.12
C ASN A 71 -11.82 -28.03 -11.75
N ILE A 72 -11.02 -27.16 -11.12
CA ILE A 72 -9.69 -27.46 -10.59
C ILE A 72 -9.77 -27.34 -9.06
N LYS A 73 -9.40 -28.41 -8.36
CA LYS A 73 -9.30 -28.44 -6.90
C LYS A 73 -7.92 -28.94 -6.50
N ARG A 74 -7.22 -28.15 -5.68
CA ARG A 74 -5.90 -28.48 -5.14
C ARG A 74 -6.04 -28.86 -3.67
N THR A 75 -5.46 -29.99 -3.27
CA THR A 75 -5.48 -30.46 -1.88
C THR A 75 -4.06 -30.78 -1.41
N PRO A 76 -3.67 -30.38 -0.19
CA PRO A 76 -2.32 -30.65 0.33
C PRO A 76 -2.09 -32.15 0.52
N LYS A 77 -0.92 -32.64 0.10
CA LYS A 77 -0.50 -34.02 0.35
C LYS A 77 -0.17 -34.22 1.83
N PRO A 78 -0.53 -35.38 2.43
CA PRO A 78 -0.15 -35.67 3.81
C PRO A 78 1.38 -35.72 3.94
N LYS A 79 1.95 -34.93 4.86
CA LYS A 79 3.39 -34.98 5.18
C LYS A 79 3.72 -36.39 5.71
N LYS A 80 4.71 -37.06 5.11
CA LYS A 80 5.24 -38.33 5.63
C LYS A 80 5.93 -38.05 6.97
N VAL A 81 5.48 -38.71 8.04
CA VAL A 81 5.92 -38.46 9.43
C VAL A 81 7.31 -39.05 9.74
N ASP A 82 7.84 -39.92 8.87
CA ASP A 82 9.00 -40.78 9.19
C ASP A 82 10.37 -40.29 8.68
N GLU A 83 10.49 -39.10 8.08
CA GLU A 83 11.81 -38.55 7.74
C GLU A 83 12.31 -37.65 8.87
N PRO A 84 13.47 -37.95 9.49
CA PRO A 84 14.07 -37.04 10.46
C PRO A 84 14.28 -35.70 9.78
N PRO A 85 14.04 -34.56 10.47
CA PRO A 85 14.24 -33.25 9.88
C PRO A 85 15.64 -33.23 9.28
N GLN A 86 15.72 -33.08 7.95
CA GLN A 86 16.99 -32.95 7.29
C GLN A 86 17.73 -31.83 8.03
N LYS A 87 18.90 -32.16 8.59
CA LYS A 87 19.77 -31.14 9.17
C LYS A 87 19.97 -30.14 8.07
N ILE A 88 19.47 -28.92 8.26
CA ILE A 88 19.64 -27.80 7.35
C ILE A 88 21.15 -27.54 7.30
N THR A 89 21.84 -28.24 6.41
CA THR A 89 23.14 -27.83 5.93
C THR A 89 22.86 -26.56 5.17
N LYS A 90 23.24 -25.42 5.75
CA LYS A 90 23.32 -24.13 5.06
C LYS A 90 23.79 -24.39 3.63
N LEU A 91 22.98 -24.01 2.63
CA LEU A 91 23.30 -23.81 1.21
C LEU A 91 22.69 -24.76 0.15
N GLU A 92 21.73 -25.64 0.45
CA GLU A 92 20.88 -26.22 -0.60
C GLU A 92 19.40 -25.85 -0.37
N ILE A 93 18.92 -24.85 -1.11
CA ILE A 93 17.48 -24.65 -1.30
C ILE A 93 17.07 -25.66 -2.36
N VAL A 94 16.56 -26.81 -1.93
CA VAL A 94 15.80 -27.67 -2.84
C VAL A 94 14.48 -26.93 -3.09
N GLU A 95 14.28 -26.44 -4.31
CA GLU A 95 12.98 -25.90 -4.72
C GLU A 95 11.96 -27.04 -4.70
N GLU A 96 11.12 -27.08 -3.67
CA GLU A 96 9.99 -27.99 -3.61
C GLU A 96 8.98 -27.59 -4.71
N ARG A 97 8.74 -28.47 -5.68
CA ARG A 97 7.77 -28.18 -6.74
C ARG A 97 6.35 -28.31 -6.18
N GLU A 98 5.40 -27.53 -6.71
CA GLU A 98 4.00 -27.61 -6.26
C GLU A 98 3.42 -29.04 -6.37
N GLU A 99 3.86 -29.80 -7.37
CA GLU A 99 3.51 -31.20 -7.59
C GLU A 99 3.97 -32.12 -6.45
N ASP A 100 5.00 -31.74 -5.71
CA ASP A 100 5.52 -32.50 -4.57
C ASP A 100 4.67 -32.23 -3.31
N LEU A 101 4.00 -31.08 -3.24
CA LEU A 101 3.23 -30.61 -2.08
C LEU A 101 1.72 -30.83 -2.18
N TYR A 102 1.16 -30.86 -3.40
CA TYR A 102 -0.28 -30.89 -3.60
C TYR A 102 -0.74 -31.96 -4.59
N ASP A 103 -1.95 -32.47 -4.36
CA ASP A 103 -2.73 -33.26 -5.32
C ASP A 103 -3.70 -32.32 -6.06
N ILE A 104 -3.69 -32.37 -7.39
CA ILE A 104 -4.58 -31.58 -8.26
C ILE A 104 -5.65 -32.51 -8.84
N ASN A 105 -6.92 -32.25 -8.51
CA ASN A 105 -8.07 -32.97 -9.03
C ASN A 105 -8.82 -32.09 -10.04
N THR A 106 -9.06 -32.62 -11.24
CA THR A 106 -9.75 -31.92 -12.31
C THR A 106 -11.02 -32.64 -12.73
N LYS A 107 -12.14 -31.93 -12.81
CA LYS A 107 -13.43 -32.47 -13.29
C LYS A 107 -14.04 -31.55 -14.35
N ILE A 108 -14.61 -32.12 -15.40
CA ILE A 108 -15.26 -31.32 -16.46
C ILE A 108 -16.76 -31.33 -16.23
N LYS A 109 -17.40 -30.17 -16.27
CA LYS A 109 -18.82 -30.03 -16.03
C LYS A 109 -19.48 -29.19 -17.12
N CYS A 110 -20.71 -29.56 -17.45
CA CYS A 110 -21.65 -28.67 -18.11
C CYS A 110 -22.56 -28.07 -17.05
N LEU A 111 -22.50 -26.75 -16.88
CA LEU A 111 -23.27 -26.02 -15.87
C LEU A 111 -24.76 -26.00 -16.20
N ASP A 112 -25.12 -25.80 -17.47
CA ASP A 112 -26.51 -25.76 -17.91
C ASP A 112 -27.22 -27.11 -17.79
N CYS A 113 -26.49 -28.21 -18.03
CA CYS A 113 -27.03 -29.56 -17.85
C CYS A 113 -26.85 -30.10 -16.43
N ASN A 114 -26.08 -29.42 -15.58
CA ASN A 114 -25.61 -29.88 -14.27
C ASN A 114 -25.07 -31.33 -14.30
N LYS A 115 -24.19 -31.63 -15.26
CA LYS A 115 -23.63 -32.97 -15.49
C LYS A 115 -22.12 -32.94 -15.63
N GLU A 116 -21.46 -33.96 -15.07
CA GLU A 116 -20.05 -34.23 -15.33
C GLU A 116 -19.88 -34.78 -16.75
N LEU A 117 -18.86 -34.30 -17.45
CA LEU A 117 -18.56 -34.64 -18.84
C LEU A 117 -17.35 -35.57 -18.90
N ASP A 118 -17.32 -36.41 -19.94
CA ASP A 118 -16.19 -37.30 -20.20
C ASP A 118 -14.97 -36.51 -20.71
N ARG A 119 -13.85 -36.59 -20.01
CA ARG A 119 -12.58 -35.94 -20.38
C ARG A 119 -12.03 -36.42 -21.72
N THR A 120 -12.38 -37.63 -22.15
CA THR A 120 -11.84 -38.22 -23.39
C THR A 120 -12.54 -37.73 -24.66
N TYR A 121 -13.59 -36.91 -24.54
CA TYR A 121 -14.38 -36.48 -25.69
C TYR A 121 -13.64 -35.46 -26.58
N GLY A 122 -13.44 -35.82 -27.85
CA GLY A 122 -12.89 -34.93 -28.87
C GLY A 122 -11.49 -34.40 -28.52
N LYS A 123 -11.32 -33.07 -28.59
CA LYS A 123 -10.05 -32.39 -28.27
C LYS A 123 -9.99 -31.84 -26.83
N LEU A 124 -10.88 -32.29 -25.94
CA LEU A 124 -10.85 -31.87 -24.53
C LEU A 124 -9.52 -32.19 -23.83
N PRO A 125 -8.88 -33.37 -24.03
CA PRO A 125 -7.61 -33.67 -23.36
C PRO A 125 -6.50 -32.66 -23.72
N GLU A 126 -6.32 -32.37 -25.01
CA GLU A 126 -5.31 -31.43 -25.51
C GLU A 126 -5.52 -30.02 -24.94
N LEU A 127 -6.78 -29.57 -24.89
CA LEU A 127 -7.13 -28.27 -24.33
C LEU A 127 -6.86 -28.19 -22.82
N ILE A 128 -7.22 -29.23 -22.07
CA ILE A 128 -7.01 -29.29 -20.62
C ILE A 128 -5.53 -29.28 -20.29
N ASP A 129 -4.75 -30.11 -20.97
CA ASP A 129 -3.31 -30.18 -20.74
C ASP A 129 -2.66 -28.84 -21.09
N SER A 130 -3.13 -28.16 -22.13
CA SER A 130 -2.69 -26.80 -22.48
C SER A 130 -3.01 -25.77 -21.38
N ILE A 131 -4.20 -25.83 -20.76
CA ILE A 131 -4.59 -24.93 -19.65
C ILE A 131 -3.77 -25.22 -18.38
N LEU A 132 -3.52 -26.50 -18.09
CA LEU A 132 -2.73 -26.91 -16.92
C LEU A 132 -1.25 -26.54 -17.08
N LEU A 133 -0.69 -26.64 -18.29
CA LEU A 133 0.69 -26.25 -18.59
C LEU A 133 0.88 -24.73 -18.73
N ALA A 134 -0.13 -23.98 -19.15
CA ALA A 134 -0.02 -22.53 -19.30
C ALA A 134 0.26 -21.85 -17.95
N ASN A 135 1.15 -20.85 -17.92
CA ASN A 135 1.31 -20.00 -16.74
C ASN A 135 -0.04 -19.35 -16.40
N SER A 136 -0.40 -19.36 -15.12
CA SER A 136 -1.61 -18.68 -14.68
C SER A 136 -1.48 -17.16 -14.85
N SER A 137 -2.60 -16.44 -14.91
CA SER A 137 -2.55 -14.98 -14.96
C SER A 137 -1.82 -14.37 -13.76
N LYS A 138 -1.85 -15.01 -12.58
CA LYS A 138 -1.12 -14.53 -11.39
C LYS A 138 0.39 -14.59 -11.65
N ILE A 139 0.89 -15.75 -12.06
CA ILE A 139 2.32 -15.96 -12.38
C ILE A 139 2.75 -15.07 -13.55
N GLN A 140 1.95 -14.96 -14.63
CA GLN A 140 2.27 -14.09 -15.76
C GLN A 140 2.38 -12.61 -15.34
N ASN A 141 1.47 -12.14 -14.47
CA ASN A 141 1.51 -10.77 -13.97
C ASN A 141 2.74 -10.52 -13.09
N GLU A 142 3.09 -11.47 -12.22
CA GLU A 142 4.30 -11.42 -11.42
C GLU A 142 5.52 -11.32 -12.34
N ILE A 143 5.70 -12.26 -13.29
CA ILE A 143 6.79 -12.24 -14.27
C ILE A 143 6.88 -10.90 -15.00
N ASN A 144 5.78 -10.44 -15.62
CA ASN A 144 5.76 -9.17 -16.37
C ASN A 144 6.16 -7.96 -15.51
N SER A 145 5.70 -7.93 -14.24
CA SER A 145 6.02 -6.83 -13.32
C SER A 145 7.50 -6.81 -12.87
N TRP A 146 8.20 -7.94 -13.01
CA TRP A 146 9.65 -8.03 -12.83
C TRP A 146 10.42 -7.75 -14.13
N GLU A 147 9.88 -8.16 -15.27
CA GLU A 147 10.50 -7.97 -16.59
C GLU A 147 10.45 -6.50 -17.08
N GLU A 148 9.48 -5.70 -16.63
CA GLU A 148 9.28 -4.32 -17.13
C GLU A 148 10.37 -3.29 -16.74
N GLU A 149 11.39 -3.60 -15.92
CA GLU A 149 12.28 -2.54 -15.40
C GLU A 149 13.79 -2.65 -15.62
N ILE A 150 14.33 -3.75 -16.14
CA ILE A 150 15.78 -3.81 -16.39
C ILE A 150 16.06 -3.62 -17.88
N VAL A 151 16.23 -2.36 -18.27
CA VAL A 151 16.66 -2.00 -19.63
C VAL A 151 18.19 -2.02 -19.76
N SER A 152 18.67 -2.28 -20.97
CA SER A 152 20.08 -2.03 -21.30
C SER A 152 20.39 -0.53 -21.21
N CYS A 153 21.66 -0.20 -21.00
CA CYS A 153 22.13 1.18 -21.08
C CYS A 153 23.27 1.30 -22.08
N THR A 154 23.63 2.52 -22.43
CA THR A 154 24.74 2.80 -23.34
C THR A 154 26.05 2.16 -22.89
N HIS A 155 26.23 1.95 -21.57
CA HIS A 155 27.43 1.35 -20.99
C HIS A 155 27.46 -0.18 -21.07
N THR A 156 26.30 -0.86 -21.03
CA THR A 156 26.24 -2.31 -21.25
C THR A 156 26.31 -2.64 -22.75
N GLU A 157 25.72 -1.82 -23.61
CA GLU A 157 25.74 -2.02 -25.07
C GLU A 157 27.09 -1.72 -25.71
N ASN A 158 27.81 -0.71 -25.22
CA ASN A 158 29.12 -0.32 -25.78
C ASN A 158 30.29 -0.76 -24.89
N LEU A 159 30.09 -1.83 -24.11
CA LEU A 159 31.10 -2.34 -23.19
C LEU A 159 32.35 -2.81 -23.96
N LYS A 160 33.51 -2.25 -23.64
CA LYS A 160 34.79 -2.67 -24.21
C LYS A 160 35.59 -3.42 -23.16
N GLN A 161 35.70 -4.73 -23.31
CA GLN A 161 36.46 -5.56 -22.39
C GLN A 161 37.96 -5.49 -22.69
N CYS A 162 38.78 -5.64 -21.65
CA CYS A 162 40.22 -5.84 -21.76
C CYS A 162 40.53 -7.22 -22.39
N GLU A 163 41.81 -7.48 -22.66
CA GLU A 163 42.24 -8.74 -23.25
C GLU A 163 41.72 -9.96 -22.47
N PRO A 164 41.37 -11.07 -23.18
CA PRO A 164 40.74 -12.24 -22.57
C PRO A 164 41.60 -12.79 -21.43
N LYS A 165 41.03 -12.86 -20.23
CA LYS A 165 41.70 -13.41 -19.04
C LYS A 165 40.85 -14.54 -18.48
N LYS A 166 41.39 -15.76 -18.47
CA LYS A 166 40.73 -16.89 -17.78
C LYS A 166 40.78 -16.66 -16.29
N LEU A 167 39.61 -16.65 -15.65
CA LEU A 167 39.51 -16.68 -14.19
C LEU A 167 39.87 -18.09 -13.69
N GLU A 168 40.55 -18.17 -12.56
CA GLU A 168 40.80 -19.44 -11.87
C GLU A 168 39.45 -20.06 -11.45
N GLU A 169 39.36 -21.40 -11.42
CA GLU A 169 38.10 -22.13 -11.21
C GLU A 169 37.26 -21.58 -10.03
N GLN A 170 35.93 -21.58 -10.19
CA GLN A 170 34.94 -20.99 -9.27
C GLN A 170 35.08 -21.41 -7.79
N SER A 171 35.82 -22.48 -7.50
CA SER A 171 36.16 -22.95 -6.16
C SER A 171 37.13 -22.04 -5.40
N LEU A 172 37.76 -21.04 -6.06
CA LEU A 172 38.74 -20.11 -5.47
C LEU A 172 38.33 -18.63 -5.49
N ALA A 173 37.11 -18.29 -5.94
CA ALA A 173 36.66 -16.90 -6.03
C ALA A 173 36.48 -16.28 -4.63
N HIS A 174 37.41 -15.40 -4.24
CA HIS A 174 37.31 -14.50 -3.11
C HIS A 174 37.56 -13.08 -3.61
N CYS A 175 37.15 -12.07 -2.83
CA CYS A 175 37.41 -10.69 -3.19
C CYS A 175 38.93 -10.42 -3.28
N SER A 176 39.36 -9.68 -4.31
CA SER A 176 40.77 -9.36 -4.52
C SER A 176 41.40 -8.57 -3.35
N ASP A 177 40.58 -7.86 -2.59
CA ASP A 177 41.01 -6.96 -1.50
C ASP A 177 40.65 -7.49 -0.10
N CYS A 178 39.90 -8.60 0.03
CA CYS A 178 39.54 -9.19 1.32
C CYS A 178 39.10 -10.67 1.23
N ASP A 179 39.02 -11.35 2.37
CA ASP A 179 38.72 -12.79 2.44
C ASP A 179 37.23 -13.16 2.25
N LEU A 180 36.39 -12.23 1.78
CA LEU A 180 34.96 -12.51 1.52
C LEU A 180 34.80 -13.42 0.30
N LYS A 181 33.96 -14.44 0.46
CA LYS A 181 33.63 -15.45 -0.58
C LYS A 181 32.19 -15.37 -1.10
N GLU A 182 31.37 -14.53 -0.48
CA GLU A 182 29.96 -14.33 -0.80
C GLU A 182 29.74 -12.87 -1.24
N ASN A 183 28.69 -12.61 -2.03
CA ASN A 183 28.36 -11.27 -2.54
C ASN A 183 29.49 -10.66 -3.39
N LEU A 184 29.99 -11.44 -4.33
CA LEU A 184 31.08 -11.07 -5.23
C LEU A 184 30.57 -10.50 -6.56
N TRP A 185 31.18 -9.39 -6.95
CA TRP A 185 30.88 -8.62 -8.15
C TRP A 185 32.08 -8.68 -9.09
N LEU A 186 31.87 -9.29 -10.25
CA LEU A 186 32.81 -9.39 -11.36
C LEU A 186 32.72 -8.12 -12.22
N CYS A 187 33.81 -7.38 -12.32
CA CYS A 187 33.91 -6.27 -13.24
C CYS A 187 33.89 -6.78 -14.69
N MET A 188 32.89 -6.37 -15.46
CA MET A 188 32.69 -6.87 -16.83
C MET A 188 33.72 -6.35 -17.83
N ILE A 189 34.52 -5.35 -17.45
CA ILE A 189 35.57 -4.76 -18.30
C ILE A 189 36.91 -5.49 -18.13
N CYS A 190 37.34 -5.71 -16.89
CA CYS A 190 38.70 -6.19 -16.59
C CYS A 190 38.78 -7.53 -15.85
N GLY A 191 37.64 -8.06 -15.41
CA GLY A 191 37.58 -9.32 -14.66
C GLY A 191 38.00 -9.23 -13.19
N ASN A 192 38.11 -8.04 -12.60
CA ASN A 192 38.38 -7.89 -11.16
C ASN A 192 37.17 -8.35 -10.32
N LEU A 193 37.43 -9.02 -9.18
CA LEU A 193 36.42 -9.49 -8.24
C LEU A 193 36.38 -8.63 -6.97
N GLY A 194 35.33 -7.83 -6.82
CA GLY A 194 35.11 -7.00 -5.63
C GLY A 194 33.93 -7.49 -4.79
N CYS A 195 34.00 -7.36 -3.46
CA CYS A 195 32.83 -7.59 -2.62
C CYS A 195 31.83 -6.42 -2.73
N GLY A 196 30.54 -6.71 -2.55
CA GLY A 196 29.46 -5.72 -2.57
C GLY A 196 29.54 -4.69 -1.46
N ARG A 197 28.65 -3.68 -1.49
CA ARG A 197 28.55 -2.60 -0.48
C ARG A 197 28.12 -3.15 0.88
N GLN A 198 28.50 -2.45 1.96
CA GLN A 198 28.02 -2.77 3.30
C GLN A 198 26.54 -2.40 3.40
N GLN A 199 25.68 -3.38 3.66
CA GLN A 199 24.23 -3.16 3.86
C GLN A 199 23.86 -3.38 5.32
N TYR A 200 23.02 -2.51 5.87
CA TYR A 200 22.39 -2.71 7.19
C TYR A 200 21.40 -3.88 7.07
N GLY A 201 21.74 -5.06 7.60
CA GLY A 201 20.87 -6.24 7.50
C GLY A 201 21.56 -7.60 7.38
N GLY A 202 22.89 -7.67 7.43
CA GLY A 202 23.62 -8.93 7.65
C GLY A 202 24.24 -9.59 6.41
N ILE A 203 24.17 -8.97 5.23
CA ILE A 203 24.94 -9.41 4.06
C ILE A 203 26.31 -8.73 4.12
N GLY A 204 27.37 -9.52 4.29
CA GLY A 204 28.75 -9.04 4.36
C GLY A 204 29.17 -8.36 3.05
N GLY A 205 29.79 -7.18 3.15
CA GLY A 205 30.31 -6.44 2.02
C GLY A 205 31.09 -5.21 2.49
N ASN A 206 32.28 -4.98 1.93
CA ASN A 206 33.15 -3.85 2.29
C ASN A 206 33.23 -2.77 1.19
N GLY A 207 32.42 -2.91 0.12
CA GLY A 207 32.35 -1.93 -0.97
C GLY A 207 33.54 -1.94 -1.93
N HIS A 208 34.35 -3.00 -1.98
CA HIS A 208 35.51 -3.07 -2.88
C HIS A 208 35.15 -3.00 -4.37
N ALA A 209 33.96 -3.47 -4.77
CA ALA A 209 33.51 -3.31 -6.14
C ALA A 209 33.25 -1.83 -6.52
N LEU A 210 32.74 -1.03 -5.58
CA LEU A 210 32.56 0.42 -5.75
C LEU A 210 33.91 1.14 -5.78
N LYS A 211 34.81 0.79 -4.85
CA LYS A 211 36.16 1.35 -4.81
C LYS A 211 36.93 1.07 -6.10
N HIS A 212 36.78 -0.13 -6.65
CA HIS A 212 37.34 -0.49 -7.96
C HIS A 212 36.82 0.45 -9.06
N TYR A 213 35.51 0.67 -9.15
CA TYR A 213 34.92 1.64 -10.07
C TYR A 213 35.48 3.06 -9.87
N GLU A 214 35.59 3.54 -8.63
CA GLU A 214 36.14 4.89 -8.34
C GLU A 214 37.60 5.04 -8.78
N THR A 215 38.38 3.95 -8.76
CA THR A 215 39.80 3.97 -9.17
C THR A 215 40.02 3.77 -10.66
N THR A 216 39.21 2.95 -11.33
CA THR A 216 39.43 2.56 -12.73
C THR A 216 38.43 3.16 -13.72
N GLY A 217 37.29 3.68 -13.23
CA GLY A 217 36.16 4.11 -14.07
C GLY A 217 35.38 2.94 -14.68
N HIS A 218 35.56 1.70 -14.21
CA HIS A 218 34.87 0.56 -14.79
C HIS A 218 33.41 0.46 -14.32
N ALA A 219 32.50 0.98 -15.13
CA ALA A 219 31.11 1.21 -14.74
C ALA A 219 30.26 -0.07 -14.56
N VAL A 220 30.54 -1.16 -15.27
CA VAL A 220 29.64 -2.33 -15.32
C VAL A 220 30.21 -3.52 -14.56
N SER A 221 29.41 -4.11 -13.66
CA SER A 221 29.76 -5.31 -12.90
C SER A 221 28.60 -6.32 -12.84
N CYS A 222 28.93 -7.61 -12.88
CA CYS A 222 28.00 -8.73 -12.79
C CYS A 222 28.17 -9.45 -11.44
N LYS A 223 27.07 -9.81 -10.77
CA LYS A 223 27.13 -10.65 -9.56
C LYS A 223 27.31 -12.12 -9.95
N LEU A 224 28.32 -12.80 -9.39
CA LEU A 224 28.69 -14.15 -9.85
C LEU A 224 27.66 -15.23 -9.49
N GLY A 225 27.03 -15.12 -8.31
CA GLY A 225 26.10 -16.15 -7.82
C GLY A 225 24.71 -16.13 -8.48
N THR A 226 24.41 -15.13 -9.31
CA THR A 226 23.08 -14.90 -9.90
C THR A 226 22.99 -15.28 -11.39
N ILE A 227 24.07 -15.81 -11.96
CA ILE A 227 24.14 -16.21 -13.37
C ILE A 227 23.29 -17.47 -13.58
N THR A 228 22.34 -17.40 -14.51
CA THR A 228 21.44 -18.49 -14.87
C THR A 228 21.81 -19.12 -16.23
N PRO A 229 21.52 -20.41 -16.46
CA PRO A 229 21.72 -21.06 -17.76
C PRO A 229 20.99 -20.37 -18.93
N GLU A 230 19.88 -19.69 -18.63
CA GLU A 230 19.03 -18.99 -19.60
C GLU A 230 19.66 -17.67 -20.10
N GLY A 231 20.78 -17.24 -19.51
CA GLY A 231 21.50 -16.04 -19.90
C GLY A 231 21.07 -14.78 -19.16
N SER A 232 20.49 -14.92 -17.96
CA SER A 232 20.22 -13.80 -17.06
C SER A 232 21.23 -13.75 -15.90
N ALA A 233 21.60 -12.55 -15.47
CA ALA A 233 22.41 -12.30 -14.29
C ALA A 233 22.15 -10.88 -13.77
N ASP A 234 22.49 -10.63 -12.51
CA ASP A 234 22.41 -9.28 -11.95
C ASP A 234 23.58 -8.44 -12.44
N ILE A 235 23.29 -7.47 -13.31
CA ILE A 235 24.25 -6.48 -13.80
C ILE A 235 23.95 -5.13 -13.16
N TYR A 236 24.99 -4.52 -12.58
CA TYR A 236 24.91 -3.20 -12.00
C TYR A 236 25.82 -2.23 -12.74
N CYS A 237 25.27 -1.06 -13.09
CA CYS A 237 26.01 0.03 -13.72
C CYS A 237 26.21 1.16 -12.72
N TYR A 238 27.46 1.39 -12.31
CA TYR A 238 27.84 2.44 -11.37
C TYR A 238 27.63 3.85 -11.94
N ASP A 239 27.79 4.06 -13.25
CA ASP A 239 27.52 5.37 -13.90
C ASP A 239 26.02 5.71 -13.91
N CYS A 240 25.16 4.72 -14.15
CA CYS A 240 23.71 4.89 -14.08
C CYS A 240 23.18 4.84 -12.64
N ASN A 241 24.01 4.39 -11.69
CA ASN A 241 23.66 4.07 -10.31
C ASN A 241 22.42 3.16 -10.20
N ASP A 242 22.30 2.19 -11.12
CA ASP A 242 21.08 1.38 -11.30
C ASP A 242 21.41 0.00 -11.89
N SER A 243 20.52 -0.97 -11.67
CA SER A 243 20.60 -2.30 -12.28
C SER A 243 20.24 -2.23 -13.75
N LYS A 244 21.02 -2.89 -14.61
CA LYS A 244 20.86 -2.83 -16.08
C LYS A 244 20.88 -4.21 -16.70
N LEU A 245 20.46 -4.31 -17.95
CA LEU A 245 20.50 -5.55 -18.71
C LEU A 245 21.69 -5.52 -19.66
N ASP A 246 22.32 -6.68 -19.81
CA ASP A 246 23.38 -6.88 -20.78
C ASP A 246 22.91 -7.88 -21.84
N ASN A 247 22.52 -7.36 -23.00
CA ASN A 247 22.05 -8.17 -24.13
C ASN A 247 23.16 -9.10 -24.67
N HIS A 248 24.43 -8.79 -24.37
CA HIS A 248 25.62 -9.51 -24.83
C HIS A 248 26.32 -10.25 -23.69
N LEU A 249 25.61 -10.54 -22.59
CA LEU A 249 26.17 -11.16 -21.39
C LEU A 249 26.95 -12.45 -21.69
N ALA A 250 26.45 -13.29 -22.61
CA ALA A 250 27.11 -14.52 -23.01
C ALA A 250 28.49 -14.29 -23.64
N GLU A 251 28.61 -13.27 -24.50
CA GLU A 251 29.87 -12.90 -25.14
C GLU A 251 30.83 -12.33 -24.10
N HIS A 252 30.33 -11.46 -23.22
CA HIS A 252 31.14 -10.83 -22.20
C HIS A 252 31.66 -11.79 -21.14
N LEU A 253 30.85 -12.76 -20.70
CA LEU A 253 31.27 -13.78 -19.75
C LEU A 253 32.23 -14.81 -20.37
N ASN A 254 32.05 -15.12 -21.66
CA ASN A 254 32.95 -16.01 -22.39
C ASN A 254 34.38 -15.45 -22.50
N ASN A 255 34.54 -14.12 -22.54
CA ASN A 255 35.86 -13.46 -22.51
C ASN A 255 36.66 -13.79 -21.22
N PHE A 256 35.95 -14.10 -20.12
CA PHE A 256 36.55 -14.52 -18.86
C PHE A 256 36.63 -16.05 -18.68
N GLY A 257 36.19 -16.81 -19.69
CA GLY A 257 36.13 -18.27 -19.65
C GLY A 257 34.90 -18.84 -18.92
N ILE A 258 33.89 -18.01 -18.62
CA ILE A 258 32.65 -18.46 -17.95
C ILE A 258 31.63 -18.88 -19.00
N ASN A 259 31.28 -20.17 -19.03
CA ASN A 259 30.23 -20.69 -19.90
C ASN A 259 28.88 -20.70 -19.18
N ILE A 260 27.95 -19.85 -19.62
CA ILE A 260 26.61 -19.69 -19.05
C ILE A 260 25.86 -21.03 -18.90
N LYS A 261 25.95 -21.94 -19.88
CA LYS A 261 25.20 -23.22 -19.84
C LYS A 261 25.62 -24.16 -18.71
N SER A 262 26.80 -23.94 -18.13
CA SER A 262 27.33 -24.72 -17.02
C SER A 262 27.03 -24.11 -15.66
N GLN A 263 26.48 -22.90 -15.64
CA GLN A 263 26.21 -22.16 -14.40
C GLN A 263 24.87 -22.57 -13.81
N LYS A 264 24.81 -22.64 -12.48
CA LYS A 264 23.57 -22.78 -11.73
C LYS A 264 23.52 -21.61 -10.77
N LYS A 265 22.35 -20.97 -10.66
CA LYS A 265 22.13 -19.91 -9.67
C LYS A 265 22.39 -20.46 -8.26
N THR A 266 23.31 -19.83 -7.54
CA THR A 266 23.77 -20.25 -6.19
C THR A 266 23.53 -19.18 -5.13
N GLU A 267 23.39 -17.92 -5.54
CA GLU A 267 23.03 -16.81 -4.66
C GLU A 267 21.72 -16.17 -5.12
N LYS A 268 21.00 -15.60 -4.15
CA LYS A 268 19.82 -14.78 -4.41
C LYS A 268 20.21 -13.51 -5.16
N ASN A 269 19.37 -13.08 -6.11
CA ASN A 269 19.55 -11.79 -6.76
C ASN A 269 19.29 -10.63 -5.77
N ILE A 270 19.73 -9.42 -6.10
CA ILE A 270 19.53 -8.24 -5.22
C ILE A 270 18.05 -8.08 -4.86
N THR A 271 17.19 -8.30 -5.84
CA THR A 271 15.75 -8.20 -5.70
C THR A 271 15.18 -9.21 -4.69
N GLU A 272 15.59 -10.47 -4.76
CA GLU A 272 15.24 -11.54 -3.81
C GLU A 272 15.77 -11.26 -2.42
N LEU A 273 16.97 -10.68 -2.32
CA LEU A 273 17.54 -10.26 -1.03
C LEU A 273 16.75 -9.09 -0.43
N GLN A 274 16.30 -8.14 -1.25
CA GLN A 274 15.42 -7.06 -0.80
C GLN A 274 14.05 -7.60 -0.37
N ILE A 275 13.44 -8.50 -1.15
CA ILE A 275 12.18 -9.17 -0.79
C ILE A 275 12.34 -9.91 0.53
N GLU A 276 13.40 -10.70 0.68
CA GLU A 276 13.69 -11.44 1.92
C GLU A 276 13.93 -10.50 3.11
N GLN A 277 14.65 -9.40 2.92
CA GLN A 277 14.82 -8.38 3.97
C GLN A 277 13.48 -7.76 4.34
N ASN A 278 12.61 -7.47 3.38
CA ASN A 278 11.27 -6.93 3.65
C ASN A 278 10.36 -7.96 4.32
N MET A 279 10.44 -9.23 3.92
CA MET A 279 9.78 -10.36 4.60
C MET A 279 10.35 -10.59 6.01
N ASN A 280 11.61 -10.24 6.26
CA ASN A 280 12.23 -10.32 7.59
C ASN A 280 11.98 -9.07 8.45
N LEU A 281 11.68 -7.93 7.83
CA LEU A 281 11.16 -6.71 8.50
C LEU A 281 9.71 -6.88 8.96
N ASP A 282 9.08 -7.99 8.61
CA ASP A 282 7.82 -8.45 9.14
C ASP A 282 7.96 -8.61 10.67
N ILE A 283 7.67 -7.51 11.36
CA ILE A 283 7.90 -7.33 12.80
C ILE A 283 7.34 -8.53 13.53
N LYS A 284 8.16 -9.12 14.41
CA LYS A 284 7.65 -10.05 15.42
C LYS A 284 6.49 -9.33 16.10
N MET A 285 5.28 -9.86 15.94
CA MET A 285 4.03 -9.35 16.52
C MET A 285 4.04 -9.54 18.04
N THR A 286 5.09 -9.03 18.66
CA THR A 286 5.42 -9.15 20.07
C THR A 286 5.45 -7.73 20.62
N THR A 287 4.74 -7.49 21.72
CA THR A 287 4.81 -6.23 22.46
C THR A 287 6.25 -5.96 22.93
N LYS A 288 6.52 -4.75 23.44
CA LYS A 288 7.83 -4.42 24.05
C LYS A 288 8.21 -5.38 25.21
N ASP A 289 7.21 -6.02 25.81
CA ASP A 289 7.35 -7.04 26.85
C ASP A 289 7.52 -8.48 26.29
N GLY A 290 7.60 -8.64 24.97
CA GLY A 290 7.78 -9.93 24.30
C GLY A 290 6.52 -10.81 24.24
N LYS A 291 5.32 -10.27 24.53
CA LYS A 291 4.05 -11.03 24.43
C LYS A 291 3.49 -10.96 23.02
N ASP A 292 3.09 -12.11 22.47
CA ASP A 292 2.41 -12.17 21.17
C ASP A 292 1.07 -11.40 21.23
N LEU A 293 0.85 -10.53 20.25
CA LEU A 293 -0.42 -9.80 20.08
C LEU A 293 -1.55 -10.77 19.70
N GLN A 294 -2.76 -10.52 20.22
CA GLN A 294 -3.90 -11.39 19.96
C GLN A 294 -4.40 -11.19 18.51
N PRO A 295 -4.44 -12.26 17.69
CA PRO A 295 -4.99 -12.18 16.35
C PRO A 295 -6.49 -11.98 16.39
N VAL A 296 -7.00 -11.22 15.42
CA VAL A 296 -8.42 -10.89 15.30
C VAL A 296 -8.92 -11.39 13.95
N TYR A 297 -10.14 -11.90 13.94
CA TYR A 297 -10.78 -12.50 12.78
C TYR A 297 -12.23 -12.01 12.62
N GLY A 298 -12.77 -12.15 11.43
CA GLY A 298 -14.17 -11.86 11.11
C GLY A 298 -14.37 -10.65 10.19
N PRO A 299 -15.64 -10.19 10.06
CA PRO A 299 -16.00 -9.10 9.16
C PRO A 299 -15.23 -7.80 9.46
N GLY A 300 -14.58 -7.21 8.44
CA GLY A 300 -13.76 -6.01 8.58
C GLY A 300 -12.35 -6.24 9.13
N PHE A 301 -11.98 -7.48 9.45
CA PHE A 301 -10.67 -7.84 10.00
C PHE A 301 -9.87 -8.74 9.05
N THR A 302 -10.07 -8.60 7.74
CA THR A 302 -9.30 -9.37 6.74
C THR A 302 -7.94 -8.72 6.48
N GLY A 303 -6.87 -9.51 6.56
CA GLY A 303 -5.52 -9.10 6.18
C GLY A 303 -5.27 -9.18 4.65
N ILE A 304 -4.28 -8.44 4.16
CA ILE A 304 -3.89 -8.40 2.75
C ILE A 304 -2.48 -8.98 2.59
N GLU A 305 -2.34 -10.08 1.88
CA GLU A 305 -1.05 -10.73 1.60
C GLU A 305 -0.10 -9.78 0.85
N ASN A 306 1.18 -9.79 1.23
CA ASN A 306 2.21 -8.98 0.59
C ASN A 306 2.64 -9.61 -0.74
N LEU A 307 2.43 -8.91 -1.85
CA LEU A 307 2.74 -9.36 -3.21
C LEU A 307 4.19 -9.03 -3.64
N GLY A 308 5.05 -8.67 -2.69
CA GLY A 308 6.36 -8.09 -2.92
C GLY A 308 6.30 -6.57 -2.90
N ASN A 309 6.76 -5.96 -1.80
CA ASN A 309 6.77 -4.52 -1.57
C ASN A 309 5.40 -3.82 -1.65
N SER A 310 4.29 -4.55 -1.50
CA SER A 310 2.94 -4.00 -1.68
C SER A 310 2.30 -3.45 -0.40
N CYS A 311 3.06 -3.32 0.69
CA CYS A 311 2.56 -2.87 2.00
C CYS A 311 1.98 -1.44 1.98
N TYR A 312 2.54 -0.56 1.13
CA TYR A 312 2.00 0.79 0.90
C TYR A 312 0.57 0.72 0.36
N MET A 313 0.34 -0.15 -0.63
CA MET A 313 -0.97 -0.37 -1.26
C MET A 313 -1.94 -0.99 -0.25
N ALA A 314 -1.51 -2.02 0.48
CA ALA A 314 -2.33 -2.67 1.50
C ALA A 314 -2.82 -1.67 2.55
N SER A 315 -1.91 -0.83 3.07
CA SER A 315 -2.24 0.20 4.08
C SER A 315 -3.27 1.21 3.57
N ILE A 316 -3.08 1.73 2.35
CA ILE A 316 -4.01 2.72 1.77
C ILE A 316 -5.37 2.10 1.43
N ILE A 317 -5.41 0.88 0.90
CA ILE A 317 -6.67 0.18 0.62
C ILE A 317 -7.45 -0.03 1.91
N GLN A 318 -6.82 -0.53 2.97
CA GLN A 318 -7.45 -0.68 4.28
C GLN A 318 -7.96 0.66 4.82
N MET A 319 -7.19 1.74 4.67
CA MET A 319 -7.62 3.10 5.04
C MET A 319 -8.88 3.54 4.28
N MET A 320 -8.93 3.30 2.98
CA MET A 320 -10.04 3.69 2.12
C MET A 320 -11.31 2.88 2.44
N PHE A 321 -11.19 1.56 2.64
CA PHE A 321 -12.34 0.71 3.01
C PHE A 321 -12.75 0.85 4.48
N ALA A 322 -11.98 1.54 5.31
CA ALA A 322 -12.43 1.97 6.64
C ALA A 322 -13.44 3.13 6.57
N ILE A 323 -13.52 3.84 5.45
CA ILE A 323 -14.50 4.91 5.21
C ILE A 323 -15.84 4.25 4.81
N PRO A 324 -16.91 4.40 5.61
CA PRO A 324 -18.22 3.77 5.36
C PRO A 324 -18.79 4.06 3.97
N GLU A 325 -18.67 5.28 3.47
CA GLU A 325 -19.20 5.69 2.17
C GLU A 325 -18.49 4.99 1.00
N VAL A 326 -17.19 4.75 1.13
CA VAL A 326 -16.40 3.97 0.17
C VAL A 326 -16.73 2.49 0.29
N ALA A 327 -16.78 1.96 1.52
CA ALA A 327 -17.12 0.57 1.80
C ALA A 327 -18.50 0.18 1.25
N GLN A 328 -19.54 0.96 1.59
CA GLN A 328 -20.92 0.70 1.18
C GLN A 328 -21.10 0.81 -0.33
N ARG A 329 -20.47 1.81 -0.98
CA ARG A 329 -20.54 2.00 -2.43
C ARG A 329 -20.22 0.72 -3.22
N TYR A 330 -19.27 -0.06 -2.77
CA TYR A 330 -18.82 -1.29 -3.44
C TYR A 330 -19.40 -2.57 -2.81
N LEU A 331 -19.73 -2.57 -1.51
CA LEU A 331 -20.46 -3.69 -0.91
C LEU A 331 -21.88 -3.80 -1.48
N ASP A 332 -22.58 -2.69 -1.69
CA ASP A 332 -23.94 -2.70 -2.24
C ASP A 332 -23.98 -3.23 -3.68
N LEU A 333 -22.89 -3.05 -4.42
CA LEU A 333 -22.70 -3.62 -5.76
C LEU A 333 -22.14 -5.04 -5.76
N SER A 334 -21.69 -5.53 -4.60
CA SER A 334 -21.24 -6.90 -4.51
C SER A 334 -22.43 -7.78 -4.85
N PHE A 335 -22.23 -8.68 -5.82
CA PHE A 335 -23.26 -9.61 -6.30
C PHE A 335 -24.37 -8.98 -7.16
N ASP A 336 -24.20 -7.74 -7.63
CA ASP A 336 -25.12 -7.14 -8.60
C ASP A 336 -24.86 -7.73 -10.01
N PRO A 337 -25.85 -8.38 -10.65
CA PRO A 337 -25.75 -8.81 -12.05
C PRO A 337 -25.46 -7.66 -13.03
N SER A 338 -25.78 -6.42 -12.68
CA SER A 338 -25.59 -5.27 -13.57
C SER A 338 -24.12 -4.95 -13.85
N ILE A 339 -23.19 -5.40 -12.98
CA ILE A 339 -21.75 -5.15 -13.12
C ILE A 339 -21.02 -6.26 -13.89
N ALA A 340 -21.75 -7.17 -14.53
CA ALA A 340 -21.17 -8.24 -15.32
C ALA A 340 -20.30 -7.71 -16.46
N ASP A 341 -19.07 -8.21 -16.50
CA ASP A 341 -18.14 -7.90 -17.57
C ASP A 341 -17.68 -9.19 -18.26
N SER A 342 -17.45 -9.09 -19.57
CA SER A 342 -16.80 -10.15 -20.35
C SER A 342 -15.38 -10.46 -19.86
N LYS A 343 -14.73 -9.49 -19.20
CA LYS A 343 -13.39 -9.58 -18.61
C LYS A 343 -13.40 -9.02 -17.19
N PRO A 344 -13.94 -9.76 -16.19
CA PRO A 344 -14.08 -9.24 -14.83
C PRO A 344 -12.75 -8.86 -14.16
N ALA A 345 -11.65 -9.54 -14.51
CA ALA A 345 -10.31 -9.21 -14.02
C ALA A 345 -9.79 -7.84 -14.48
N GLU A 346 -10.32 -7.30 -15.59
CA GLU A 346 -9.92 -6.00 -16.14
C GLU A 346 -10.99 -4.91 -15.89
N SER A 347 -12.08 -5.28 -15.20
CA SER A 347 -13.19 -4.38 -14.92
C SER A 347 -13.01 -3.69 -13.56
N TYR A 348 -13.04 -2.35 -13.59
CA TYR A 348 -12.94 -1.51 -12.40
C TYR A 348 -13.95 -1.91 -11.33
N LEU A 349 -15.24 -1.98 -11.67
CA LEU A 349 -16.28 -2.31 -10.70
C LEU A 349 -16.10 -3.72 -10.15
N CYS A 350 -15.84 -4.73 -10.99
CA CYS A 350 -15.65 -6.10 -10.53
C CYS A 350 -14.47 -6.21 -9.54
N GLN A 351 -13.36 -5.51 -9.79
CA GLN A 351 -12.21 -5.56 -8.89
C GLN A 351 -12.46 -4.75 -7.59
N MET A 352 -13.14 -3.60 -7.66
CA MET A 352 -13.49 -2.84 -6.45
C MET A 352 -14.49 -3.59 -5.55
N THR A 353 -15.51 -4.24 -6.13
CA THR A 353 -16.47 -5.06 -5.36
C THR A 353 -15.83 -6.33 -4.82
N LYS A 354 -14.95 -6.97 -5.60
CA LYS A 354 -14.12 -8.08 -5.12
C LYS A 354 -13.30 -7.69 -3.88
N MET A 355 -12.66 -6.51 -3.91
CA MET A 355 -11.93 -5.98 -2.75
C MET A 355 -12.85 -5.73 -1.55
N ALA A 356 -14.02 -5.13 -1.78
CA ALA A 356 -15.01 -4.85 -0.73
C ALA A 356 -15.49 -6.13 -0.04
N ASP A 357 -15.92 -7.14 -0.81
CA ASP A 357 -16.29 -8.46 -0.27
C ASP A 357 -15.10 -9.10 0.46
N GLY A 358 -13.91 -9.07 -0.14
CA GLY A 358 -12.69 -9.63 0.43
C GLY A 358 -12.39 -9.08 1.83
N LEU A 359 -12.46 -7.77 1.98
CA LEU A 359 -12.08 -7.06 3.21
C LEU A 359 -13.16 -7.08 4.28
N LEU A 360 -14.43 -6.97 3.88
CA LEU A 360 -15.51 -6.63 4.80
C LEU A 360 -16.44 -7.81 5.12
N SER A 361 -16.52 -8.83 4.27
CA SER A 361 -17.44 -9.97 4.48
C SER A 361 -17.04 -10.90 5.64
N GLY A 362 -15.75 -10.95 5.96
CA GLY A 362 -15.18 -11.89 6.93
C GLY A 362 -14.92 -13.30 6.38
N ARG A 363 -15.25 -13.59 5.11
CA ARG A 363 -15.06 -14.92 4.50
C ARG A 363 -13.61 -15.38 4.46
N TYR A 364 -12.68 -14.44 4.31
CA TYR A 364 -11.24 -14.66 4.19
C TYR A 364 -10.48 -14.31 5.47
N SER A 365 -11.20 -13.90 6.52
CA SER A 365 -10.68 -13.62 7.85
C SER A 365 -11.10 -14.73 8.81
N LYS A 366 -10.43 -15.88 8.69
CA LYS A 366 -10.70 -17.09 9.49
C LYS A 366 -9.49 -17.48 10.32
N GLN A 367 -9.75 -17.99 11.51
CA GLN A 367 -8.71 -18.60 12.33
C GLN A 367 -8.18 -19.86 11.62
N PRO A 368 -6.85 -20.02 11.49
CA PRO A 368 -6.25 -21.23 10.96
C PRO A 368 -6.57 -22.46 11.82
N ASP A 369 -6.61 -23.64 11.19
CA ASP A 369 -6.74 -24.92 11.91
C ASP A 369 -5.56 -25.13 12.87
N GLU A 370 -5.78 -25.81 14.00
CA GLU A 370 -4.74 -26.05 15.04
C GLU A 370 -3.48 -26.77 14.51
N ASN A 371 -3.63 -27.54 13.42
CA ASN A 371 -2.54 -28.26 12.76
C ASN A 371 -1.86 -27.47 11.63
N SER A 372 -2.32 -26.25 11.35
CA SER A 372 -1.73 -25.39 10.32
C SER A 372 -0.37 -24.85 10.78
N PRO A 373 0.64 -24.80 9.90
CA PRO A 373 1.90 -24.12 10.19
C PRO A 373 1.73 -22.59 10.31
N GLN A 374 0.60 -22.04 9.83
CA GLN A 374 0.31 -20.61 9.87
C GLN A 374 -0.40 -20.22 11.18
N LYS A 375 0.17 -19.25 11.91
CA LYS A 375 -0.43 -18.68 13.12
C LYS A 375 -1.55 -17.65 12.83
N PHE A 376 -1.51 -17.02 11.67
CA PHE A 376 -2.44 -15.95 11.27
C PHE A 376 -3.30 -16.39 10.08
N GLN A 377 -4.36 -15.63 9.82
CA GLN A 377 -5.22 -15.81 8.65
C GLN A 377 -4.40 -15.77 7.34
N LYS A 378 -4.86 -16.48 6.31
CA LYS A 378 -4.31 -16.36 4.95
C LYS A 378 -4.62 -14.99 4.32
N GLY A 379 -5.76 -14.38 4.70
CA GLY A 379 -6.18 -13.09 4.17
C GLY A 379 -6.56 -13.17 2.68
N ILE A 380 -6.38 -12.05 1.97
CA ILE A 380 -6.63 -11.93 0.52
C ILE A 380 -5.34 -11.56 -0.23
N SER A 381 -5.18 -12.07 -1.46
CA SER A 381 -4.05 -11.74 -2.35
C SER A 381 -4.56 -10.92 -3.55
N PRO A 382 -4.50 -9.58 -3.52
CA PRO A 382 -5.11 -8.71 -4.53
C PRO A 382 -4.25 -8.54 -5.79
N SER A 383 -3.75 -9.62 -6.38
CA SER A 383 -2.85 -9.57 -7.54
C SER A 383 -3.51 -9.02 -8.81
N MET A 384 -4.75 -9.43 -9.08
CA MET A 384 -5.55 -8.90 -10.20
C MET A 384 -5.84 -7.41 -10.03
N PHE A 385 -6.19 -7.01 -8.80
CA PHE A 385 -6.43 -5.61 -8.45
C PHE A 385 -5.17 -4.76 -8.63
N LYS A 386 -4.01 -5.20 -8.10
CA LYS A 386 -2.73 -4.52 -8.28
C LYS A 386 -2.39 -4.34 -9.76
N SER A 387 -2.54 -5.40 -10.56
CA SER A 387 -2.29 -5.37 -12.00
C SER A 387 -3.21 -4.38 -12.72
N LEU A 388 -4.49 -4.33 -12.36
CA LEU A 388 -5.47 -3.41 -12.96
C LEU A 388 -5.19 -1.96 -12.58
N VAL A 389 -4.99 -1.68 -11.29
CA VAL A 389 -4.76 -0.34 -10.77
C VAL A 389 -3.41 0.19 -11.23
N GLY A 390 -2.34 -0.61 -11.22
CA GLY A 390 -1.01 -0.18 -11.68
C GLY A 390 -0.85 -0.10 -13.21
N LYS A 391 -1.84 -0.55 -13.99
CA LYS A 391 -1.70 -0.71 -15.45
C LYS A 391 -1.33 0.60 -16.14
N GLY A 392 -0.15 0.64 -16.76
CA GLY A 392 0.36 1.79 -17.51
C GLY A 392 0.94 2.91 -16.64
N HIS A 393 1.01 2.73 -15.31
CA HIS A 393 1.69 3.67 -14.42
C HIS A 393 3.16 3.27 -14.23
N PRO A 394 4.14 4.14 -14.51
CA PRO A 394 5.57 3.79 -14.46
C PRO A 394 6.04 3.21 -13.13
N GLU A 395 5.49 3.68 -12.01
CA GLU A 395 5.89 3.23 -10.67
C GLU A 395 4.99 2.10 -10.13
N PHE A 396 3.66 2.27 -10.15
CA PHE A 396 2.73 1.29 -9.56
C PHE A 396 2.50 0.01 -10.38
N SER A 397 2.96 -0.06 -11.65
CA SER A 397 2.99 -1.34 -12.39
C SER A 397 4.06 -2.30 -11.86
N THR A 398 5.11 -1.74 -11.25
CA THR A 398 6.33 -2.44 -10.81
C THR A 398 6.13 -3.14 -9.46
N MET A 399 7.12 -3.93 -9.05
CA MET A 399 7.20 -4.54 -7.71
C MET A 399 8.17 -3.77 -6.78
N LYS A 400 8.49 -2.51 -7.09
CA LYS A 400 9.31 -1.65 -6.23
C LYS A 400 8.53 -1.12 -5.02
N GLN A 401 9.26 -0.72 -3.99
CA GLN A 401 8.68 0.04 -2.89
C GLN A 401 8.25 1.43 -3.38
N GLN A 402 7.10 1.89 -2.91
CA GLN A 402 6.51 3.18 -3.30
C GLN A 402 6.02 3.95 -2.07
N ASP A 403 5.82 5.26 -2.24
CA ASP A 403 5.27 6.12 -1.20
C ASP A 403 3.75 5.90 -1.04
N ALA A 404 3.30 5.73 0.22
CA ALA A 404 1.89 5.49 0.50
C ALA A 404 1.02 6.72 0.18
N ALA A 405 1.53 7.93 0.35
CA ALA A 405 0.74 9.14 0.09
C ALA A 405 0.62 9.43 -1.42
N GLU A 406 1.67 9.16 -2.19
CA GLU A 406 1.62 9.20 -3.66
C GLU A 406 0.61 8.16 -4.19
N PHE A 407 0.65 6.93 -3.68
CA PHE A 407 -0.34 5.92 -4.04
C PHE A 407 -1.77 6.32 -3.64
N TYR A 408 -1.97 6.95 -2.47
CA TYR A 408 -3.27 7.49 -2.07
C TYR A 408 -3.81 8.52 -3.07
N GLN A 409 -2.99 9.51 -3.44
CA GLN A 409 -3.41 10.52 -4.42
C GLN A 409 -3.73 9.90 -5.78
N TYR A 410 -2.87 8.99 -6.24
CA TYR A 410 -3.09 8.23 -7.47
C TYR A 410 -4.40 7.43 -7.42
N PHE A 411 -4.63 6.72 -6.32
CA PHE A 411 -5.79 5.85 -6.16
C PHE A 411 -7.10 6.65 -6.08
N LEU A 412 -7.11 7.81 -5.42
CA LEU A 412 -8.25 8.72 -5.45
C LEU A 412 -8.56 9.22 -6.86
N GLN A 413 -7.54 9.65 -7.61
CA GLN A 413 -7.71 10.07 -8.98
C GLN A 413 -8.23 8.92 -9.86
N TYR A 414 -7.73 7.71 -9.64
CA TYR A 414 -8.17 6.50 -10.32
C TYR A 414 -9.66 6.20 -10.04
N ILE A 415 -10.11 6.29 -8.79
CA ILE A 415 -11.53 6.13 -8.42
C ILE A 415 -12.37 7.23 -9.07
N GLU A 416 -11.99 8.50 -8.92
CA GLU A 416 -12.74 9.63 -9.47
C GLU A 416 -12.92 9.53 -11.00
N LEU A 417 -11.86 9.16 -11.72
CA LEU A 417 -11.92 8.98 -13.18
C LEU A 417 -12.88 7.86 -13.61
N ASN A 418 -12.92 6.76 -12.86
CA ASN A 418 -13.80 5.64 -13.18
C ASN A 418 -15.25 5.88 -12.73
N GLU A 419 -15.45 6.53 -11.58
CA GLU A 419 -16.79 6.86 -11.04
C GLU A 419 -17.50 7.97 -11.81
N LYS A 420 -16.77 8.81 -12.57
CA LYS A 420 -17.38 9.80 -13.49
C LYS A 420 -18.43 9.20 -14.44
N LYS A 421 -18.26 7.92 -14.82
CA LYS A 421 -19.21 7.20 -15.69
C LYS A 421 -20.54 6.88 -14.97
N TYR A 422 -20.50 6.72 -13.65
CA TYR A 422 -21.62 6.28 -12.82
C TYR A 422 -22.25 7.42 -12.03
N GLY A 423 -21.54 8.55 -11.86
CA GLY A 423 -22.04 9.72 -11.14
C GLY A 423 -22.14 9.55 -9.62
N ASN A 424 -21.55 8.49 -9.06
CA ASN A 424 -21.59 8.18 -7.62
C ASN A 424 -20.17 7.99 -7.08
N ASP A 425 -19.41 9.09 -7.02
CA ASP A 425 -18.03 9.12 -6.53
C ASP A 425 -18.00 9.14 -4.99
N PRO A 426 -17.57 8.04 -4.33
CA PRO A 426 -17.54 7.99 -2.87
C PRO A 426 -16.39 8.82 -2.29
N THR A 427 -15.42 9.29 -3.09
CA THR A 427 -14.28 10.08 -2.63
C THR A 427 -14.64 11.54 -2.35
N ASN A 428 -15.84 11.98 -2.73
CA ASN A 428 -16.30 13.35 -2.47
C ASN A 428 -16.28 13.72 -0.98
N VAL A 429 -16.41 12.74 -0.08
CA VAL A 429 -16.34 12.94 1.38
C VAL A 429 -14.95 13.36 1.89
N LEU A 430 -13.92 13.18 1.07
CA LEU A 430 -12.52 13.55 1.34
C LEU A 430 -12.15 14.92 0.75
N LYS A 431 -12.94 15.43 -0.20
CA LYS A 431 -12.62 16.66 -0.94
C LYS A 431 -12.93 17.88 -0.09
N PHE A 432 -12.02 18.85 -0.12
CA PHE A 432 -12.19 20.14 0.54
C PHE A 432 -11.60 21.27 -0.29
N SER A 433 -11.82 22.51 0.15
CA SER A 433 -11.30 23.70 -0.49
C SER A 433 -10.53 24.56 0.49
N LEU A 434 -9.37 25.05 0.05
CA LEU A 434 -8.58 26.07 0.71
C LEU A 434 -8.79 27.40 -0.01
N HIS A 435 -8.68 28.47 0.77
CA HIS A 435 -8.69 29.84 0.32
C HIS A 435 -7.29 30.43 0.54
N GLU A 436 -6.60 30.72 -0.56
CA GLU A 436 -5.34 31.44 -0.55
C GLU A 436 -5.60 32.92 -0.79
N ARG A 437 -5.14 33.76 0.13
CA ARG A 437 -5.22 35.22 0.07
C ARG A 437 -3.82 35.79 -0.11
N LEU A 438 -3.64 36.56 -1.18
CA LEU A 438 -2.42 37.29 -1.49
C LEU A 438 -2.68 38.80 -1.42
N GLN A 439 -1.95 39.54 -0.59
CA GLN A 439 -2.08 40.98 -0.42
C GLN A 439 -0.77 41.69 -0.76
N CYS A 440 -0.79 42.62 -1.72
CA CYS A 440 0.36 43.44 -2.03
C CYS A 440 0.69 44.40 -0.87
N ASN A 441 1.97 44.49 -0.46
CA ASN A 441 2.36 45.38 0.63
C ASN A 441 2.28 46.87 0.28
N GLN A 442 2.49 47.22 -0.99
CA GLN A 442 2.47 48.62 -1.47
C GLN A 442 1.04 49.13 -1.70
N CYS A 443 0.26 48.49 -2.58
CA CYS A 443 -1.07 48.99 -2.95
C CYS A 443 -2.21 48.43 -2.11
N LYS A 444 -1.94 47.49 -1.20
CA LYS A 444 -2.92 46.82 -0.32
C LYS A 444 -4.06 46.09 -1.04
N LYS A 445 -4.02 45.99 -2.37
CA LYS A 445 -4.97 45.18 -3.15
C LYS A 445 -4.74 43.71 -2.86
N VAL A 446 -5.84 42.97 -2.86
CA VAL A 446 -5.89 41.54 -2.56
C VAL A 446 -6.26 40.74 -3.79
N ARG A 447 -5.71 39.53 -3.89
CA ARG A 447 -6.16 38.47 -4.79
C ARG A 447 -6.51 37.25 -3.95
N TYR A 448 -7.62 36.65 -4.29
CA TYR A 448 -8.11 35.43 -3.67
C TYR A 448 -8.04 34.30 -4.70
N ASN A 449 -7.55 33.14 -4.27
CA ASN A 449 -7.48 31.95 -5.09
C ASN A 449 -8.08 30.78 -4.30
N LYS A 450 -8.95 30.00 -4.97
CA LYS A 450 -9.56 28.81 -4.39
C LYS A 450 -8.81 27.58 -4.87
N ILE A 451 -8.35 26.76 -3.94
CA ILE A 451 -7.59 25.54 -4.22
C ILE A 451 -8.45 24.37 -3.75
N LYS A 452 -8.78 23.42 -4.64
CA LYS A 452 -9.44 22.17 -4.29
C LYS A 452 -8.38 21.13 -3.96
N ASP A 453 -8.58 20.40 -2.86
CA ASP A 453 -7.62 19.41 -2.37
C ASP A 453 -8.35 18.24 -1.67
N ASN A 454 -7.62 17.16 -1.39
CA ASN A 454 -8.10 15.96 -0.71
C ASN A 454 -7.12 15.43 0.35
N MET A 455 -5.97 16.08 0.54
CA MET A 455 -4.99 15.74 1.56
C MET A 455 -4.25 16.98 2.05
N VAL A 456 -4.19 17.17 3.36
CA VAL A 456 -3.39 18.26 3.95
C VAL A 456 -1.97 17.77 4.19
N THR A 457 -0.99 18.47 3.63
CA THR A 457 0.42 18.16 3.87
C THR A 457 1.01 19.11 4.90
N PHE A 458 1.50 18.56 6.01
CA PHE A 458 2.12 19.31 7.10
C PHE A 458 3.64 19.27 7.02
N ASN A 459 4.23 20.46 6.88
CA ASN A 459 5.68 20.64 6.87
C ASN A 459 6.24 20.71 8.29
N VAL A 460 6.83 19.59 8.74
CA VAL A 460 7.37 19.47 10.10
C VAL A 460 8.61 20.39 10.24
N PRO A 461 8.56 21.40 11.13
CA PRO A 461 9.72 22.21 11.48
C PRO A 461 10.86 21.34 12.00
N ALA A 462 12.08 21.59 11.52
CA ALA A 462 13.26 20.83 11.90
C ALA A 462 14.09 21.64 12.92
N ASN A 463 13.52 21.81 14.12
CA ASN A 463 14.19 22.54 15.19
C ASN A 463 15.25 21.63 15.81
N LYS A 464 16.52 22.01 15.73
CA LYS A 464 17.63 21.24 16.32
C LYS A 464 17.65 21.46 17.83
N LYS A 465 17.87 20.40 18.61
CA LYS A 465 18.02 20.49 20.08
C LYS A 465 19.27 21.26 20.50
N ASP A 466 20.37 21.11 19.76
CA ASP A 466 21.67 21.70 20.06
C ASP A 466 22.35 22.22 18.78
N GLU A 467 23.23 23.21 18.88
CA GLU A 467 24.00 23.76 17.74
C GLU A 467 24.93 22.71 17.08
N GLU A 468 25.30 21.66 17.82
CA GLU A 468 26.20 20.57 17.39
C GLU A 468 25.49 19.19 17.26
N GLY A 469 24.19 19.10 17.55
CA GLY A 469 23.46 17.82 17.67
C GLY A 469 22.71 17.39 16.40
N ASN A 470 22.85 16.10 16.03
CA ASN A 470 22.10 15.44 14.94
C ASN A 470 20.64 15.07 15.32
N THR A 471 20.10 15.65 16.39
CA THR A 471 18.78 15.28 16.95
C THR A 471 17.83 16.47 16.98
N TYR A 472 16.58 16.22 16.56
CA TYR A 472 15.53 17.23 16.45
C TYR A 472 14.61 17.24 17.67
N GLU A 473 14.06 18.41 17.98
CA GLU A 473 12.98 18.55 18.94
C GLU A 473 11.70 17.95 18.38
N PRO A 474 10.92 17.23 19.21
CA PRO A 474 9.57 16.85 18.85
C PRO A 474 8.71 18.09 18.53
N VAL A 475 7.84 17.98 17.53
CA VAL A 475 6.92 19.07 17.15
C VAL A 475 5.48 18.61 17.34
N SER A 476 4.67 19.47 17.95
CA SER A 476 3.23 19.24 18.11
C SER A 476 2.46 19.44 16.81
N PHE A 477 1.33 18.74 16.69
CA PHE A 477 0.42 18.89 15.54
C PHE A 477 -0.12 20.32 15.42
N ASP A 478 -0.44 20.96 16.54
CA ASP A 478 -0.91 22.36 16.57
C ASP A 478 0.13 23.33 15.99
N THR A 479 1.41 23.08 16.24
CA THR A 479 2.50 23.89 15.65
C THR A 479 2.54 23.75 14.13
N CYS A 480 2.37 22.52 13.63
CA CYS A 480 2.30 22.23 12.20
C CYS A 480 1.07 22.90 11.55
N LEU A 481 -0.09 22.86 12.22
CA LEU A 481 -1.32 23.50 11.76
C LEU A 481 -1.21 25.03 11.77
N ALA A 482 -0.70 25.60 12.85
CA ALA A 482 -0.46 27.03 12.97
C ALA A 482 0.44 27.54 11.85
N LYS A 483 1.52 26.78 11.55
CA LYS A 483 2.44 27.09 10.44
C LYS A 483 1.75 27.05 9.08
N LEU A 484 0.89 26.07 8.81
CA LEU A 484 0.12 25.99 7.56
C LEU A 484 -0.76 27.24 7.36
N THR A 485 -1.36 27.75 8.44
CA THR A 485 -2.25 28.92 8.39
C THR A 485 -1.55 30.26 8.59
N SER A 486 -0.25 30.24 8.87
CA SER A 486 0.53 31.45 9.15
C SER A 486 0.71 32.31 7.90
N GLU A 487 0.88 33.61 8.11
CA GLU A 487 1.14 34.54 7.03
C GLU A 487 2.62 34.45 6.61
N GLU A 488 2.87 34.30 5.31
CA GLU A 488 4.21 34.28 4.72
C GLU A 488 4.40 35.49 3.80
N THR A 489 5.61 36.05 3.79
CA THR A 489 5.96 37.14 2.87
C THR A 489 6.64 36.56 1.64
N VAL A 490 6.11 36.87 0.45
CA VAL A 490 6.60 36.35 -0.83
C VAL A 490 6.97 37.48 -1.78
N GLU A 491 8.00 37.26 -2.60
CA GLU A 491 8.29 38.15 -3.73
C GLU A 491 7.19 38.03 -4.79
N PHE A 492 6.60 39.17 -5.17
CA PHE A 492 5.46 39.23 -6.07
C PHE A 492 5.59 40.38 -7.06
N ASN A 493 5.38 40.11 -8.34
CA ASN A 493 5.27 41.15 -9.35
C ASN A 493 3.82 41.63 -9.42
N CYS A 494 3.54 42.81 -8.83
CA CYS A 494 2.17 43.27 -8.68
C CYS A 494 1.61 43.84 -10.01
N PRO A 495 0.52 43.29 -10.58
CA PRO A 495 -0.05 43.81 -11.82
C PRO A 495 -0.54 45.26 -11.71
N ASN A 496 -0.90 45.69 -10.50
CA ASN A 496 -1.35 47.06 -10.24
C ASN A 496 -0.19 48.04 -10.03
N CYS A 497 0.87 47.66 -9.32
CA CYS A 497 2.05 48.52 -9.13
C CYS A 497 3.01 48.48 -10.33
N LYS A 498 2.91 47.43 -11.17
CA LYS A 498 3.82 47.14 -12.30
C LYS A 498 5.29 47.06 -11.89
N THR A 499 5.54 46.71 -10.62
CA THR A 499 6.87 46.61 -10.02
C THR A 499 6.96 45.32 -9.21
N LYS A 500 8.19 44.81 -9.08
CA LYS A 500 8.50 43.72 -8.15
C LYS A 500 8.41 44.27 -6.72
N THR A 501 7.59 43.65 -5.89
CA THR A 501 7.30 44.05 -4.51
C THR A 501 7.18 42.79 -3.64
N GLU A 502 7.05 42.98 -2.34
CA GLU A 502 6.62 41.93 -1.41
C GLU A 502 5.09 41.89 -1.30
N ALA A 503 4.55 40.71 -1.09
CA ALA A 503 3.16 40.47 -0.77
C ALA A 503 3.03 39.50 0.41
N VAL A 504 1.98 39.67 1.21
CA VAL A 504 1.63 38.75 2.29
C VAL A 504 0.68 37.71 1.73
N LYS A 505 1.07 36.45 1.83
CA LYS A 505 0.27 35.28 1.45
C LYS A 505 -0.21 34.57 2.72
N SER A 506 -1.46 34.13 2.72
CA SER A 506 -2.06 33.37 3.80
C SER A 506 -3.03 32.33 3.24
N THR A 507 -3.08 31.15 3.85
CA THR A 507 -3.94 30.05 3.42
C THR A 507 -4.87 29.67 4.56
N LYS A 508 -6.17 29.54 4.27
CA LYS A 508 -7.19 29.14 5.25
C LYS A 508 -8.11 28.08 4.66
N PHE A 509 -8.76 27.28 5.50
CA PHE A 509 -9.81 26.38 5.05
C PHE A 509 -11.07 27.16 4.67
N LEU A 510 -11.62 26.86 3.49
CA LEU A 510 -12.91 27.37 3.03
C LEU A 510 -14.03 26.37 3.34
N THR A 511 -13.73 25.09 3.15
CA THR A 511 -14.63 23.98 3.49
C THR A 511 -13.86 22.90 4.23
N PHE A 512 -14.58 22.09 5.01
CA PHE A 512 -14.02 21.02 5.83
C PHE A 512 -14.60 19.67 5.38
N PRO A 513 -13.77 18.67 5.04
CA PRO A 513 -14.26 17.39 4.55
C PRO A 513 -14.87 16.56 5.69
N GLN A 514 -15.74 15.61 5.35
CA GLN A 514 -16.27 14.66 6.34
C GLN A 514 -15.16 13.75 6.88
N TYR A 515 -14.20 13.37 6.00
CA TYR A 515 -12.97 12.69 6.38
C TYR A 515 -11.77 13.52 5.96
N LEU A 516 -10.91 13.86 6.92
CA LEU A 516 -9.71 14.64 6.69
C LEU A 516 -8.50 13.71 6.69
N VAL A 517 -7.81 13.61 5.55
CA VAL A 517 -6.54 12.89 5.43
C VAL A 517 -5.38 13.88 5.50
N THR A 518 -4.37 13.54 6.29
CA THR A 518 -3.18 14.39 6.46
C THR A 518 -1.90 13.59 6.27
N LYS A 519 -0.88 14.24 5.69
CA LYS A 519 0.48 13.70 5.48
C LYS A 519 1.47 14.53 6.28
N MET A 520 2.40 13.87 6.97
CA MET A 520 3.50 14.54 7.67
C MET A 520 4.78 14.48 6.86
N GLU A 521 5.29 15.63 6.40
CA GLU A 521 6.63 15.74 5.81
C GLU A 521 7.70 15.73 6.89
N ARG A 522 8.01 14.52 7.36
CA ARG A 522 9.00 14.27 8.41
C ARG A 522 10.40 13.92 7.87
N MET A 523 10.68 14.10 6.58
CA MET A 523 11.99 13.78 6.00
C MET A 523 12.79 15.06 5.75
N LYS A 524 14.00 15.13 6.29
CA LYS A 524 14.95 16.22 6.05
C LYS A 524 16.26 15.65 5.55
N LEU A 525 16.84 16.29 4.54
CA LEU A 525 18.20 15.98 4.09
C LEU A 525 19.20 16.61 5.05
N VAL A 526 19.97 15.79 5.76
CA VAL A 526 21.11 16.20 6.57
C VAL A 526 22.35 15.63 5.90
N ASN A 527 23.24 16.49 5.40
CA ASN A 527 24.42 16.08 4.62
C ASN A 527 24.08 15.18 3.42
N TRP A 528 23.01 15.50 2.68
CA TRP A 528 22.48 14.70 1.56
C TRP A 528 21.96 13.30 1.94
N VAL A 529 21.87 12.99 3.24
CA VAL A 529 21.26 11.77 3.75
C VAL A 529 19.86 12.10 4.31
N PRO A 530 18.80 11.41 3.88
CA PRO A 530 17.46 11.63 4.41
C PRO A 530 17.35 11.10 5.85
N GLN A 531 16.96 11.96 6.78
CA GLN A 531 16.72 11.63 8.19
C GLN A 531 15.26 11.87 8.55
N LYS A 532 14.67 10.95 9.32
CA LYS A 532 13.30 11.07 9.84
C LYS A 532 13.27 11.97 11.09
N LEU A 533 12.41 12.98 11.06
CA LEU A 533 12.05 13.82 12.19
C LEU A 533 11.08 13.06 13.12
N ALA A 534 11.20 13.31 14.42
CA ALA A 534 10.29 12.82 15.44
C ALA A 534 9.15 13.83 15.64
N LEU A 535 7.95 13.35 15.92
CA LEU A 535 6.77 14.15 16.23
C LEU A 535 6.31 13.86 17.66
N ASP A 536 5.62 14.82 18.28
CA ASP A 536 4.87 14.56 19.52
C ASP A 536 3.47 13.98 19.19
N ASP A 537 2.84 13.35 20.18
CA ASP A 537 1.50 12.79 20.07
C ASP A 537 0.49 13.86 19.60
N PRO A 538 -0.13 13.71 18.41
CA PRO A 538 -1.08 14.68 17.87
C PRO A 538 -2.41 14.70 18.64
N ILE A 539 -2.66 13.67 19.45
CA ILE A 539 -3.75 13.68 20.40
C ILE A 539 -3.14 14.13 21.71
N GLU A 540 -3.50 15.32 22.20
CA GLU A 540 -3.28 15.62 23.61
C GLU A 540 -3.89 14.46 24.41
N LYS A 541 -3.03 13.58 24.96
CA LYS A 541 -3.41 12.81 26.13
C LYS A 541 -3.76 13.89 27.12
N LYS A 542 -5.05 14.21 27.26
CA LYS A 542 -5.55 14.95 28.40
C LYS A 542 -5.02 14.19 29.59
N SER A 543 -3.90 14.66 30.12
CA SER A 543 -3.34 14.10 31.32
C SER A 543 -4.52 14.09 32.27
N LYS A 544 -4.80 12.93 32.86
CA LYS A 544 -5.57 12.91 34.09
C LYS A 544 -4.72 13.70 35.09
N LYS A 545 -4.78 15.04 35.02
CA LYS A 545 -4.49 15.89 36.16
C LYS A 545 -5.50 15.40 37.17
N SER A 546 -4.99 14.71 38.19
CA SER A 546 -5.70 14.54 39.45
C SER A 546 -6.05 15.95 39.96
N SER A 547 -7.19 16.46 39.51
CA SER A 547 -7.78 17.67 40.07
C SER A 547 -8.35 17.28 41.43
N GLY A 548 -7.70 17.75 42.50
CA GLY A 548 -8.47 18.09 43.69
C GLY A 548 -9.54 19.09 43.24
N GLY A 549 -10.80 18.65 43.23
CA GLY A 549 -11.91 19.42 42.66
C GLY A 549 -12.10 20.74 43.41
N VAL A 550 -12.05 21.84 42.66
CA VAL A 550 -12.58 23.13 43.12
C VAL A 550 -14.06 23.14 42.73
N THR A 551 -14.94 23.09 43.72
CA THR A 551 -16.40 23.23 43.54
C THR A 551 -16.79 24.70 43.69
N ALA A 552 -17.79 25.16 42.93
CA ALA A 552 -18.32 26.51 43.07
C ALA A 552 -18.89 26.71 44.49
N ASP A 553 -18.51 27.81 45.15
CA ASP A 553 -19.01 28.19 46.46
C ASP A 553 -20.46 28.67 46.35
N ALA A 554 -21.36 28.03 47.09
CA ALA A 554 -22.79 28.31 47.02
C ALA A 554 -23.16 29.75 47.45
N GLY A 555 -22.34 30.39 48.29
CA GLY A 555 -22.53 31.79 48.69
C GLY A 555 -22.23 32.75 47.53
N ASN A 556 -21.15 32.49 46.79
CA ASN A 556 -20.79 33.27 45.62
C ASN A 556 -21.76 33.05 44.44
N VAL A 557 -22.29 31.84 44.30
CA VAL A 557 -23.33 31.53 43.30
C VAL A 557 -24.60 32.34 43.59
N ALA A 558 -25.05 32.38 44.85
CA ALA A 558 -26.24 33.14 45.23
C ALA A 558 -26.07 34.65 44.97
N LEU A 559 -24.91 35.22 45.29
CA LEU A 559 -24.63 36.65 45.09
C LEU A 559 -24.69 37.05 43.60
N LEU A 560 -24.09 36.26 42.71
CA LEU A 560 -24.05 36.56 41.28
C LEU A 560 -25.38 36.25 40.58
N VAL A 561 -26.16 35.29 41.07
CA VAL A 561 -27.53 35.07 40.60
C VAL A 561 -28.44 36.23 40.97
N ASP A 562 -28.28 36.80 42.17
CA ASP A 562 -29.04 37.99 42.62
C ASP A 562 -28.69 39.26 41.80
N MET A 563 -27.48 39.29 41.20
CA MET A 563 -27.07 40.32 40.23
C MET A 563 -27.67 40.13 38.82
N GLY A 564 -28.49 39.09 38.60
CA GLY A 564 -29.24 38.87 37.37
C GLY A 564 -28.63 37.85 36.40
N PHE A 565 -27.58 37.12 36.79
CA PHE A 565 -26.97 36.07 35.96
C PHE A 565 -27.64 34.70 36.18
N SER A 566 -27.69 33.86 35.14
CA SER A 566 -28.28 32.51 35.28
C SER A 566 -27.36 31.57 36.07
N SER A 567 -27.94 30.77 36.98
CA SER A 567 -27.18 29.90 37.91
C SER A 567 -26.19 28.97 37.21
N SER A 568 -26.54 28.45 36.03
CA SER A 568 -25.67 27.58 35.23
C SER A 568 -24.41 28.31 34.69
N LYS A 569 -24.54 29.58 34.30
CA LYS A 569 -23.40 30.38 33.82
C LYS A 569 -22.52 30.83 34.99
N VAL A 570 -23.12 31.17 36.13
CA VAL A 570 -22.42 31.59 37.35
C VAL A 570 -21.58 30.47 37.93
N GLU A 571 -22.10 29.24 38.02
CA GLU A 571 -21.34 28.08 38.52
C GLU A 571 -20.12 27.81 37.64
N LYS A 572 -20.29 27.91 36.32
CA LYS A 572 -19.18 27.72 35.37
C LYS A 572 -18.14 28.84 35.48
N ALA A 573 -18.58 30.09 35.58
CA ALA A 573 -17.68 31.23 35.77
C ALA A 573 -16.87 31.11 37.07
N LEU A 574 -17.50 30.69 38.17
CA LEU A 574 -16.83 30.51 39.46
C LEU A 574 -15.86 29.31 39.47
N ILE A 575 -16.17 28.22 38.75
CA ILE A 575 -15.23 27.09 38.59
C ILE A 575 -13.99 27.53 37.81
N GLU A 576 -14.18 28.23 36.68
CA GLU A 576 -13.08 28.69 35.83
C GLU A 576 -12.22 29.79 36.47
N THR A 577 -12.79 30.53 37.44
CA THR A 577 -12.11 31.65 38.12
C THR A 577 -11.67 31.32 39.55
N ASN A 578 -11.70 30.04 39.96
CA ASN A 578 -11.35 29.58 41.31
C ASN A 578 -12.12 30.33 42.43
N ASN A 579 -13.42 30.48 42.27
CA ASN A 579 -14.34 31.17 43.19
C ASN A 579 -14.00 32.66 43.44
N ASN A 580 -13.29 33.31 42.52
CA ASN A 580 -13.02 34.75 42.61
C ASN A 580 -14.15 35.55 41.94
N ILE A 581 -14.92 36.31 42.74
CA ILE A 581 -16.12 37.02 42.30
C ILE A 581 -15.80 38.09 41.24
N GLU A 582 -14.75 38.90 41.42
CA GLU A 582 -14.41 39.98 40.48
C GLU A 582 -14.04 39.43 39.10
N ARG A 583 -13.27 38.33 39.08
CA ARG A 583 -12.93 37.63 37.84
C ARG A 583 -14.13 36.91 37.22
N ALA A 584 -15.02 36.36 38.04
CA ALA A 584 -16.23 35.71 37.56
C ALA A 584 -17.17 36.72 36.87
N ILE A 585 -17.26 37.96 37.37
CA ILE A 585 -18.05 39.03 36.74
C ILE A 585 -17.43 39.43 35.39
N ASP A 586 -16.13 39.65 35.34
CA ASP A 586 -15.43 39.99 34.08
C ASP A 586 -15.60 38.89 33.02
N TRP A 587 -15.48 37.62 33.45
CA TRP A 587 -15.74 36.45 32.62
C TRP A 587 -17.20 36.37 32.16
N LEU A 588 -18.18 36.68 33.02
CA LEU A 588 -19.59 36.69 32.65
C LEU A 588 -19.92 37.83 31.66
N SER A 589 -19.32 39.00 31.83
CA SER A 589 -19.51 40.16 30.95
C SER A 589 -18.88 39.96 29.57
N SER A 590 -17.71 39.32 29.47
CA SER A 590 -17.06 39.06 28.18
C SER A 590 -17.74 37.97 27.35
N HIS A 591 -18.69 37.22 27.94
CA HIS A 591 -19.41 36.12 27.30
C HIS A 591 -20.93 36.39 27.21
N PHE A 592 -21.37 37.65 27.27
CA PHE A 592 -22.79 38.04 27.33
C PHE A 592 -23.41 38.53 26.01
N GLU A 593 -22.68 38.58 24.89
CA GLU A 593 -23.16 39.23 23.64
C GLU A 593 -23.71 38.30 22.53
N ASP A 594 -24.04 37.03 22.81
CA ASP A 594 -24.51 36.11 21.75
C ASP A 594 -25.92 35.53 21.99
N ASP A 595 -26.94 36.34 22.28
CA ASP A 595 -28.34 35.87 22.25
C ASP A 595 -29.32 36.98 21.81
N VAL A 596 -29.48 37.21 20.50
CA VAL A 596 -30.68 37.84 19.92
C VAL A 596 -31.11 37.05 18.68
N GLU A 597 -32.13 36.19 18.83
CA GLU A 597 -32.84 35.55 17.72
C GLU A 597 -33.83 36.53 17.08
N LEU A 598 -33.84 36.61 15.73
CA LEU A 598 -34.93 37.20 14.96
C LEU A 598 -35.34 36.26 13.83
N THR A 599 -36.62 35.88 13.85
CA THR A 599 -37.32 35.06 12.85
C THR A 599 -38.01 35.93 11.79
N SER A 600 -37.96 35.54 10.51
CA SER A 600 -39.12 35.57 9.58
C SER A 600 -38.80 35.07 8.16
N ASP A 601 -39.42 33.95 7.80
CA ASP A 601 -40.19 33.59 6.57
C ASP A 601 -39.85 34.03 5.12
N GLN A 602 -39.73 32.98 4.29
CA GLN A 602 -40.39 32.66 2.99
C GLN A 602 -39.96 33.24 1.61
N ALA A 603 -39.57 32.27 0.75
CA ALA A 603 -40.07 31.95 -0.61
C ALA A 603 -39.30 32.33 -1.91
N ASN A 604 -38.94 31.25 -2.63
CA ASN A 604 -39.09 30.95 -4.08
C ASN A 604 -38.02 31.25 -5.17
N THR A 605 -37.58 30.14 -5.78
CA THR A 605 -37.38 29.78 -7.21
C THR A 605 -36.14 30.20 -8.02
N ASN A 606 -35.50 29.14 -8.57
CA ASN A 606 -34.77 28.98 -9.85
C ASN A 606 -33.48 29.79 -10.12
N ASP A 607 -32.31 29.14 -9.99
CA ASP A 607 -31.47 28.59 -11.09
C ASP A 607 -30.20 27.97 -10.47
N LYS A 608 -29.81 26.74 -10.85
CA LYS A 608 -28.64 26.07 -10.25
C LYS A 608 -27.34 26.61 -10.84
N MET A 609 -26.83 27.69 -10.25
CA MET A 609 -25.40 27.95 -10.15
C MET A 609 -24.95 27.43 -8.77
N GLU A 610 -23.89 26.61 -8.72
CA GLU A 610 -23.30 26.15 -7.45
C GLU A 610 -22.77 27.37 -6.67
N GLU A 611 -23.60 27.94 -5.79
CA GLU A 611 -23.12 28.80 -4.71
C GLU A 611 -22.34 27.90 -3.74
N ASP A 612 -21.01 28.02 -3.79
CA ASP A 612 -20.11 27.38 -2.85
C ASP A 612 -20.35 27.98 -1.44
N GLU A 613 -21.28 27.40 -0.69
CA GLU A 613 -21.52 27.74 0.71
C GLU A 613 -20.23 27.56 1.51
N THR A 614 -19.79 28.64 2.17
CA THR A 614 -18.79 28.56 3.23
C THR A 614 -19.31 27.64 4.32
N ASP A 615 -18.52 26.61 4.64
CA ASP A 615 -18.91 25.67 5.68
C ASP A 615 -18.71 26.28 7.07
N ASN A 616 -19.83 26.71 7.67
CA ASN A 616 -19.85 27.33 8.99
C ASN A 616 -20.00 26.31 10.14
N LYS A 617 -20.03 24.99 9.85
CA LYS A 617 -20.17 23.98 10.91
C LYS A 617 -18.84 23.80 11.66
N PRO A 618 -18.87 23.44 12.95
CA PRO A 618 -17.65 23.19 13.72
C PRO A 618 -16.72 22.17 13.02
N ALA A 619 -15.45 22.53 12.86
CA ALA A 619 -14.42 21.65 12.31
C ALA A 619 -13.83 20.76 13.43
N LYS A 620 -14.68 19.97 14.10
CA LYS A 620 -14.26 19.03 15.14
C LYS A 620 -14.02 17.66 14.54
N TYR A 621 -12.87 17.09 14.83
CA TYR A 621 -12.42 15.83 14.25
C TYR A 621 -12.01 14.83 15.32
N GLU A 622 -12.25 13.55 15.07
CA GLU A 622 -11.71 12.43 15.81
C GLU A 622 -10.76 11.59 14.95
N LEU A 623 -9.67 11.11 15.53
CA LEU A 623 -8.77 10.20 14.84
C LEU A 623 -9.40 8.80 14.74
N ILE A 624 -9.48 8.27 13.52
CA ILE A 624 -10.04 6.93 13.25
C ILE A 624 -9.02 5.99 12.59
N GLY A 625 -7.91 6.49 12.08
CA GLY A 625 -6.86 5.66 11.50
C GLY A 625 -5.54 6.41 11.28
N PHE A 626 -4.44 5.68 11.22
CA PHE A 626 -3.14 6.25 10.85
C PHE A 626 -2.21 5.21 10.23
N VAL A 627 -1.44 5.64 9.22
CA VAL A 627 -0.44 4.81 8.51
C VAL A 627 0.93 5.13 9.08
N THR A 628 1.72 4.11 9.39
CA THR A 628 3.08 4.22 9.92
C THR A 628 4.08 3.69 8.90
N HIS A 629 5.10 4.49 8.58
CA HIS A 629 6.24 4.04 7.78
C HIS A 629 7.39 3.60 8.68
N MET A 630 7.59 2.29 8.79
CA MET A 630 8.61 1.65 9.60
C MET A 630 9.88 1.44 8.78
N GLY A 631 10.88 2.28 9.02
CA GLY A 631 12.14 2.24 8.28
C GLY A 631 13.04 3.40 8.72
N THR A 632 14.34 3.26 8.56
CA THR A 632 15.29 4.34 8.90
C THR A 632 15.60 5.24 7.71
N SER A 633 15.26 4.81 6.49
CA SER A 633 15.53 5.52 5.23
C SER A 633 14.24 6.00 4.55
N ALA A 634 14.41 6.90 3.57
CA ALA A 634 13.37 7.29 2.61
C ALA A 634 13.13 6.22 1.55
N GLN A 635 14.19 5.47 1.23
CA GLN A 635 14.24 4.54 0.09
C GLN A 635 13.89 3.10 0.47
N CYS A 636 13.85 2.81 1.78
CA CYS A 636 13.44 1.50 2.26
C CYS A 636 12.63 1.58 3.55
N GLY A 637 11.52 0.84 3.58
CA GLY A 637 10.76 0.59 4.79
C GLY A 637 9.47 -0.17 4.54
N HIS A 638 8.69 -0.32 5.60
CA HIS A 638 7.49 -1.13 5.66
C HIS A 638 6.32 -0.30 6.15
N TYR A 639 5.18 -0.39 5.46
CA TYR A 639 3.97 0.35 5.83
C TYR A 639 3.01 -0.55 6.60
N VAL A 640 2.52 -0.03 7.72
CA VAL A 640 1.43 -0.66 8.49
C VAL A 640 0.37 0.38 8.80
N ILE A 641 -0.87 -0.07 9.01
CA ILE A 641 -1.97 0.82 9.36
C ILE A 641 -2.63 0.40 10.66
N HIS A 642 -2.98 1.39 11.48
CA HIS A 642 -3.83 1.22 12.65
C HIS A 642 -5.19 1.82 12.35
N LEU A 643 -6.26 1.06 12.58
CA LEU A 643 -7.63 1.49 12.38
C LEU A 643 -8.43 1.34 13.67
N ARG A 644 -9.37 2.24 13.88
CA ARG A 644 -10.25 2.26 15.04
C ARG A 644 -11.62 1.66 14.68
N HIS A 645 -11.95 0.51 15.25
CA HIS A 645 -13.24 -0.15 15.11
C HIS A 645 -13.91 -0.30 16.48
N ASN A 646 -15.17 0.14 16.62
CA ASN A 646 -15.93 0.04 17.89
C ASN A 646 -15.18 0.60 19.13
N ASN A 647 -14.48 1.72 18.96
CA ASN A 647 -13.62 2.36 19.98
C ASN A 647 -12.38 1.57 20.42
N GLU A 648 -12.05 0.47 19.73
CA GLU A 648 -10.82 -0.28 19.92
C GLU A 648 -9.90 -0.13 18.70
N TRP A 649 -8.60 -0.30 18.91
CA TRP A 649 -7.60 -0.16 17.87
C TRP A 649 -7.06 -1.50 17.41
N TYR A 650 -6.86 -1.59 16.10
CA TYR A 650 -6.39 -2.79 15.43
C TYR A 650 -5.25 -2.44 14.50
N LEU A 651 -4.19 -3.23 14.53
CA LEU A 651 -3.05 -3.14 13.65
C LEU A 651 -3.23 -4.11 12.50
N TYR A 652 -3.17 -3.59 11.29
CA TYR A 652 -3.15 -4.33 10.04
C TYR A 652 -1.73 -4.23 9.48
N ASN A 653 -1.03 -5.36 9.50
CA ASN A 653 0.29 -5.54 8.90
C ASN A 653 0.18 -6.67 7.89
N ASP A 654 -0.05 -6.33 6.63
CA ASP A 654 -0.31 -7.28 5.57
C ASP A 654 -1.41 -8.29 5.98
N GLU A 655 -1.14 -9.60 5.94
CA GLU A 655 -2.06 -10.67 6.35
C GLU A 655 -2.34 -10.72 7.87
N LYS A 656 -1.53 -10.06 8.68
CA LYS A 656 -1.60 -10.11 10.14
C LYS A 656 -2.47 -8.97 10.67
N VAL A 657 -3.62 -9.36 11.22
CA VAL A 657 -4.54 -8.44 11.89
C VAL A 657 -4.58 -8.77 13.38
N VAL A 658 -4.25 -7.79 14.21
CA VAL A 658 -4.12 -7.97 15.66
C VAL A 658 -4.75 -6.80 16.41
N LYS A 659 -5.21 -7.04 17.63
CA LYS A 659 -5.63 -5.98 18.53
C LYS A 659 -4.39 -5.19 19.00
N ALA A 660 -4.46 -3.86 18.92
CA ALA A 660 -3.36 -2.98 19.26
C ALA A 660 -3.58 -2.31 20.62
N ASP A 661 -2.73 -2.66 21.60
CA ASP A 661 -2.75 -2.04 22.93
C ASP A 661 -1.85 -0.78 22.99
N GLU A 662 -0.76 -0.78 22.22
CA GLU A 662 0.15 0.36 22.08
C GLU A 662 -0.02 1.02 20.72
N LEU A 663 -0.14 2.34 20.70
CA LEU A 663 -0.33 3.12 19.48
C LEU A 663 0.87 4.03 19.26
N PRO A 664 1.72 3.76 18.25
CA PRO A 664 2.86 4.60 17.91
C PRO A 664 2.41 5.81 17.07
N ILE A 665 1.42 6.57 17.55
CA ILE A 665 0.77 7.67 16.83
C ILE A 665 1.80 8.73 16.42
N GLU A 666 2.75 9.03 17.31
CA GLU A 666 3.91 9.90 17.09
C GLU A 666 4.79 9.52 15.88
N ASN A 667 4.75 8.25 15.45
CA ASN A 667 5.50 7.76 14.29
C ASN A 667 4.65 7.67 13.03
N ALA A 668 3.40 8.09 13.07
CA ALA A 668 2.53 8.05 11.91
C ALA A 668 3.05 8.97 10.80
N TYR A 669 2.92 8.48 9.58
CA TYR A 669 3.21 9.18 8.33
C TYR A 669 1.96 9.86 7.77
N MET A 670 0.82 9.18 7.84
CA MET A 670 -0.48 9.71 7.43
C MET A 670 -1.52 9.49 8.52
N TYR A 671 -2.50 10.38 8.62
CA TYR A 671 -3.63 10.28 9.53
C TYR A 671 -4.95 10.37 8.79
N LEU A 672 -5.96 9.66 9.29
CA LEU A 672 -7.34 9.71 8.86
C LEU A 672 -8.21 10.17 10.03
N PHE A 673 -8.85 11.32 9.86
CA PHE A 673 -9.77 11.90 10.83
C PHE A 673 -11.20 11.89 10.31
N LYS A 674 -12.17 11.70 11.20
CA LYS A 674 -13.61 11.80 10.91
C LYS A 674 -14.20 13.02 11.61
N ARG A 675 -15.02 13.79 10.90
CA ARG A 675 -15.72 14.94 11.48
C ARG A 675 -16.88 14.49 12.39
N ILE A 676 -17.00 15.12 13.57
CA ILE A 676 -17.99 14.81 14.63
C ILE A 676 -19.24 15.66 14.47
#